data_AF-A0A524PQL1-F1
#
_entry.id   AF-A0A524PQL1-F1
#
_cell.length_a   1.000
_cell.length_b   1.000
_cell.length_c   1.000
_cell.angle_alpha   90.00
_cell.angle_beta   90.00
_cell.angle_gamma   90.00
#
_symmetry.space_group_name_H-M   'P 1'
#
loop_
_entity.id
_entity.type
_entity.pdbx_description
1 polymer ?
#
loop_
_entity_poly.entity_id
_entity_poly.type
_entity_poly.pdbx_seq_one_letter_code
_entity_poly.pdbx_strand_id
1 'polypeptide(L)'
;MTRWTRCIGTIIHGRSVALLVAGVIVLVGAVACNLPGPSSTALTTASAAGQETGPQEPASTTPATEVPLSYEPPAPAGLIDVLYSGVESGSWSYEKGLVEALKILTGETRVEQFAAGQHPSSTEGSGIVREAQLYLKNGQDAGERAEIERLLGVIAPAPERLLEVADPEPVTGARPPGYAARLNISQDCEELYKDGFPSGSGLKCLLYKEGGIGGQLMRVFYPLLEMPLDYADAAYTSVMQSFEAYAKLAPNSKPPQMKGVDLLFVVLPEIEDPTNLAMVPTTGSDQRCLIVVYLGAIQKNEAKKGGPDDFAYFSQTVAHEMFHCFQTWNFPAQTDASWKVQDWWGEGTAEFFSNVVYPYANGEWEWTGAFSYHSADTPLTGMGYENSVFFQYLADQQGNNAVLDLISAMPSTGSESDQATALSKLAGMDKLFHDFGQAFLDGQVQDSSGSIVPSLPAYIPADHVITVKEAQIRLLESEPFVLQRYTLVFPQGYRYTISQVDKGPAQASKSARIDLSLSQWAELPDQALTACSPVTYLFLLTTVQAGSGKASVEVSMTPQEELACDKCLVGTWEIDTPSFADYLAAPFKDSDPNIFSIDSMGGTWRLHFTPQSMVTGEYDYFVGYELDQTGGGSGFDLLAQVLLDITGDGTAQYISDGVGHISFYPIQDNFNMEQTVLINGQEVPGGGNLMSGSPFSSGIAGAALYSCDTDSGVLYLTNDLGGGALAEPVKYNRISSTP
;
A
#
# COMPACT_ATOMS: atom_id res chain seq x y z
N MET A 1 46.55 -31.85 -39.72
CA MET A 1 48.00 -31.54 -39.77
C MET A 1 48.39 -31.20 -41.20
N THR A 2 48.99 -30.01 -41.36
CA THR A 2 49.87 -29.53 -42.45
C THR A 2 49.35 -29.50 -43.89
N ARG A 3 48.83 -28.33 -44.31
CA ARG A 3 49.41 -27.43 -45.34
C ARG A 3 48.32 -26.50 -45.92
N TRP A 4 47.93 -25.42 -45.25
CA TRP A 4 47.27 -24.27 -45.91
C TRP A 4 47.60 -23.00 -45.12
N THR A 5 48.58 -22.24 -45.61
CA THR A 5 48.87 -20.87 -45.17
C THR A 5 49.66 -20.17 -46.27
N ARG A 6 49.00 -19.25 -46.98
CA ARG A 6 49.53 -18.03 -47.65
C ARG A 6 48.58 -17.60 -48.78
N CYS A 7 47.76 -16.59 -48.50
CA CYS A 7 47.62 -15.35 -49.28
C CYS A 7 46.38 -14.57 -48.83
N ILE A 8 46.59 -13.67 -47.87
CA ILE A 8 45.81 -12.43 -47.70
C ILE A 8 46.72 -11.32 -48.21
N GLY A 9 46.20 -10.43 -49.07
CA GLY A 9 46.94 -9.24 -49.49
C GLY A 9 46.27 -8.43 -50.59
N THR A 10 45.32 -7.57 -50.19
CA THR A 10 45.07 -6.22 -50.75
C THR A 10 44.33 -6.10 -52.09
N ILE A 11 43.06 -5.70 -52.06
CA ILE A 11 42.51 -4.45 -52.64
C ILE A 11 41.17 -4.17 -51.95
N ILE A 12 41.11 -3.04 -51.24
CA ILE A 12 39.92 -2.39 -50.72
C ILE A 12 39.37 -1.52 -51.84
N HIS A 13 38.05 -1.55 -52.11
CA HIS A 13 37.15 -0.40 -52.25
C HIS A 13 35.73 -0.85 -52.66
N GLY A 14 34.75 -0.59 -51.78
CA GLY A 14 33.33 -0.45 -52.13
C GLY A 14 32.41 -1.63 -51.85
N ARG A 15 31.36 -1.36 -51.06
CA ARG A 15 30.11 -2.12 -50.81
C ARG A 15 30.07 -3.04 -49.58
N SER A 16 29.73 -2.43 -48.45
CA SER A 16 29.17 -3.08 -47.27
C SER A 16 27.64 -3.13 -47.38
N VAL A 17 27.10 -4.16 -48.04
CA VAL A 17 25.69 -4.62 -47.91
C VAL A 17 25.61 -6.17 -47.99
N ALA A 18 26.66 -6.86 -48.45
CA ALA A 18 26.64 -8.32 -48.64
C ALA A 18 27.17 -9.14 -47.44
N LEU A 19 27.04 -8.66 -46.20
CA LEU A 19 27.54 -9.37 -45.00
C LEU A 19 26.47 -10.15 -44.22
N LEU A 20 25.20 -10.09 -44.64
CA LEU A 20 24.12 -10.92 -44.09
C LEU A 20 24.00 -12.31 -44.75
N VAL A 21 24.62 -12.52 -45.91
CA VAL A 21 24.60 -13.82 -46.62
C VAL A 21 25.91 -14.61 -46.43
N ALA A 22 26.99 -13.98 -45.98
CA ALA A 22 28.30 -14.62 -45.85
C ALA A 22 28.57 -15.30 -44.49
N GLY A 23 27.70 -15.08 -43.48
CA GLY A 23 27.86 -15.67 -42.14
C GLY A 23 27.37 -17.12 -42.00
N VAL A 24 26.59 -17.63 -42.96
CA VAL A 24 25.88 -18.93 -42.83
C VAL A 24 26.62 -20.10 -43.49
N ILE A 25 27.75 -19.85 -44.19
CA ILE A 25 28.50 -20.91 -44.90
C ILE A 25 29.81 -21.28 -44.18
N VAL A 26 29.76 -21.65 -42.88
CA VAL A 26 30.78 -22.53 -42.26
C VAL A 26 30.18 -23.22 -41.02
N LEU A 27 29.61 -24.43 -41.17
CA LEU A 27 29.74 -25.58 -40.25
C LEU A 27 28.71 -26.67 -40.60
N VAL A 28 29.12 -27.65 -41.40
CA VAL A 28 28.48 -28.97 -41.42
C VAL A 28 29.45 -29.95 -40.77
N GLY A 29 29.05 -30.50 -39.62
CA GLY A 29 29.84 -31.44 -38.84
C GLY A 29 29.05 -32.17 -37.75
N ALA A 30 28.19 -33.10 -38.18
CA ALA A 30 27.67 -34.32 -37.53
C ALA A 30 27.48 -34.38 -35.99
N VAL A 31 26.27 -34.74 -35.53
CA VAL A 31 25.98 -35.88 -34.59
C VAL A 31 24.50 -36.30 -34.75
N ALA A 32 24.25 -37.60 -34.55
CA ALA A 32 23.00 -38.32 -34.76
C ALA A 32 22.20 -38.62 -33.47
N CYS A 33 20.92 -39.00 -33.68
CA CYS A 33 20.05 -39.93 -32.93
C CYS A 33 19.15 -39.47 -31.75
N ASN A 34 17.86 -39.85 -31.88
CA ASN A 34 16.86 -40.29 -30.87
C ASN A 34 16.21 -39.24 -29.93
N LEU A 35 14.91 -39.19 -29.59
CA LEU A 35 13.70 -40.07 -29.63
C LEU A 35 12.41 -39.18 -29.44
N PRO A 36 11.17 -39.70 -29.56
CA PRO A 36 9.93 -38.91 -29.59
C PRO A 36 9.11 -38.82 -28.28
N GLY A 37 8.38 -37.70 -28.13
CA GLY A 37 7.09 -37.55 -27.41
C GLY A 37 7.13 -36.93 -25.99
N PRO A 38 6.01 -36.43 -25.41
CA PRO A 38 4.63 -36.41 -25.91
C PRO A 38 3.90 -35.04 -25.84
N SER A 39 2.72 -35.05 -26.46
CA SER A 39 1.58 -34.12 -26.47
C SER A 39 1.34 -33.25 -25.22
N SER A 40 1.01 -31.97 -25.43
CA SER A 40 0.24 -31.16 -24.49
C SER A 40 -1.14 -30.82 -25.07
N THR A 41 -2.10 -30.93 -24.17
CA THR A 41 -3.54 -30.89 -24.35
C THR A 41 -4.03 -29.46 -24.51
N ALA A 42 -4.95 -29.24 -25.44
CA ALA A 42 -5.68 -27.99 -25.61
C ALA A 42 -6.48 -27.63 -24.34
N LEU A 43 -6.35 -26.38 -23.90
CA LEU A 43 -7.26 -25.74 -22.96
C LEU A 43 -8.32 -24.97 -23.75
N THR A 44 -9.55 -25.48 -23.68
CA THR A 44 -10.78 -24.77 -24.07
C THR A 44 -11.01 -23.58 -23.13
N THR A 45 -10.95 -22.37 -23.66
CA THR A 45 -11.49 -21.16 -23.03
C THR A 45 -12.99 -21.06 -23.31
N ALA A 46 -13.77 -20.93 -22.23
CA ALA A 46 -15.20 -20.71 -22.26
C ALA A 46 -15.49 -19.25 -22.62
N SER A 47 -16.31 -19.05 -23.65
CA SER A 47 -16.88 -17.76 -24.05
C SER A 47 -17.98 -17.36 -23.07
N ALA A 48 -17.79 -16.24 -22.38
CA ALA A 48 -18.86 -15.54 -21.66
C ALA A 48 -19.33 -14.35 -22.51
N ALA A 49 -20.63 -14.32 -22.78
CA ALA A 49 -21.29 -13.31 -23.60
C ALA A 49 -21.28 -11.94 -22.91
N GLY A 50 -20.66 -10.97 -23.57
CA GLY A 50 -20.69 -9.55 -23.20
C GLY A 50 -21.99 -8.87 -23.61
N GLN A 51 -22.52 -8.07 -22.70
CA GLN A 51 -23.69 -7.22 -22.85
C GLN A 51 -23.23 -5.87 -23.43
N GLU A 52 -23.77 -5.47 -24.59
CA GLU A 52 -23.44 -4.21 -25.25
C GLU A 52 -23.88 -2.99 -24.42
N THR A 53 -22.92 -2.23 -23.90
CA THR A 53 -23.12 -0.84 -23.47
C THR A 53 -22.41 0.08 -24.46
N GLY A 54 -23.17 0.97 -25.10
CA GLY A 54 -22.67 1.88 -26.13
C GLY A 54 -21.58 2.84 -25.62
N PRO A 55 -20.66 3.28 -26.49
CA PRO A 55 -19.55 4.14 -26.10
C PRO A 55 -20.06 5.53 -25.71
N GLN A 56 -19.89 5.87 -24.44
CA GLN A 56 -20.06 7.22 -23.94
C GLN A 56 -18.71 7.93 -24.09
N GLU A 57 -18.72 9.02 -24.85
CA GLU A 57 -17.54 9.82 -25.19
C GLU A 57 -16.87 10.34 -23.90
N PRO A 58 -15.58 9.99 -23.63
CA PRO A 58 -14.91 10.41 -22.42
C PRO A 58 -14.63 11.91 -22.47
N ALA A 59 -15.16 12.64 -21.47
CA ALA A 59 -14.86 14.05 -21.30
C ALA A 59 -13.36 14.23 -21.05
N SER A 60 -12.69 14.96 -21.94
CA SER A 60 -11.29 15.34 -21.82
C SER A 60 -11.10 16.27 -20.60
N THR A 61 -10.81 15.71 -19.43
CA THR A 61 -10.40 16.46 -18.24
C THR A 61 -8.91 16.76 -18.34
N THR A 62 -8.56 18.02 -18.54
CA THR A 62 -7.20 18.52 -18.28
C THR A 62 -6.78 18.05 -16.88
N PRO A 63 -5.59 17.47 -16.66
CA PRO A 63 -5.14 17.07 -15.34
C PRO A 63 -5.24 18.27 -14.43
N ALA A 64 -6.13 18.21 -13.44
CA ALA A 64 -6.21 19.26 -12.45
C ALA A 64 -4.83 19.34 -11.82
N THR A 65 -4.20 20.52 -11.89
CA THR A 65 -3.09 20.80 -10.99
C THR A 65 -3.66 20.61 -9.59
N GLU A 66 -3.32 19.51 -8.93
CA GLU A 66 -3.74 19.23 -7.57
C GLU A 66 -3.31 20.42 -6.73
N VAL A 67 -4.28 21.28 -6.41
CA VAL A 67 -4.06 22.34 -5.44
C VAL A 67 -3.66 21.59 -4.17
N PRO A 68 -2.51 21.90 -3.55
CA PRO A 68 -2.12 21.28 -2.30
C PRO A 68 -3.31 21.32 -1.37
N LEU A 69 -3.87 20.16 -1.06
CA LEU A 69 -4.98 20.07 -0.14
C LEU A 69 -4.44 20.60 1.18
N SER A 70 -5.00 21.73 1.63
CA SER A 70 -4.74 22.23 2.97
C SER A 70 -5.48 21.28 3.91
N TYR A 71 -4.80 20.23 4.35
CA TYR A 71 -5.35 19.35 5.37
C TYR A 71 -5.32 20.09 6.70
N GLU A 72 -6.48 20.19 7.32
CA GLU A 72 -6.55 20.51 8.74
C GLU A 72 -5.85 19.35 9.49
N PRO A 73 -4.96 19.63 10.45
CA PRO A 73 -4.39 18.57 11.28
C PRO A 73 -5.53 17.72 11.84
N PRO A 74 -5.43 16.38 11.79
CA PRO A 74 -6.46 15.55 12.35
C PRO A 74 -6.60 15.86 13.84
N ALA A 75 -7.80 15.65 14.35
CA ALA A 75 -8.03 15.64 15.77
C ALA A 75 -7.07 14.66 16.47
N PRO A 76 -6.72 14.89 17.75
CA PRO A 76 -6.01 13.90 18.56
C PRO A 76 -6.68 12.52 18.43
N ALA A 77 -5.92 11.43 18.39
CA ALA A 77 -6.51 10.12 18.15
C ALA A 77 -7.37 9.69 19.34
N GLY A 78 -6.89 9.88 20.57
CA GLY A 78 -7.56 9.45 21.79
C GLY A 78 -7.54 10.47 22.95
N LEU A 79 -8.22 10.12 24.05
CA LEU A 79 -8.16 10.87 25.31
C LEU A 79 -6.75 10.94 25.90
N ILE A 80 -5.93 9.92 25.64
CA ILE A 80 -4.54 9.87 26.12
C ILE A 80 -3.68 10.97 25.47
N ASP A 81 -3.91 11.27 24.19
CA ASP A 81 -3.21 12.35 23.48
C ASP A 81 -3.60 13.71 24.04
N VAL A 82 -4.89 13.90 24.30
CA VAL A 82 -5.41 15.11 24.96
C VAL A 82 -4.78 15.27 26.34
N LEU A 83 -4.71 14.20 27.13
CA LEU A 83 -4.07 14.20 28.45
C LEU A 83 -2.62 14.70 28.36
N TYR A 84 -1.80 14.09 27.51
CA TYR A 84 -0.39 14.45 27.39
C TYR A 84 -0.18 15.82 26.76
N SER A 85 -0.96 16.21 25.76
CA SER A 85 -0.92 17.55 25.18
C SER A 85 -1.22 18.63 26.23
N GLY A 86 -2.20 18.38 27.10
CA GLY A 86 -2.51 19.28 28.21
C GLY A 86 -1.42 19.34 29.28
N VAL A 87 -0.72 18.23 29.55
CA VAL A 87 0.46 18.20 30.43
C VAL A 87 1.63 18.97 29.83
N GLU A 88 1.95 18.73 28.55
CA GLU A 88 3.06 19.35 27.84
C GLU A 88 2.86 20.86 27.66
N SER A 89 1.63 21.30 27.42
CA SER A 89 1.27 22.72 27.37
C SER A 89 1.21 23.40 28.75
N GLY A 90 1.26 22.63 29.84
CA GLY A 90 1.13 23.12 31.22
C GLY A 90 -0.30 23.52 31.61
N SER A 91 -1.31 23.06 30.86
CA SER A 91 -2.73 23.29 31.14
C SER A 91 -3.18 22.59 32.44
N TRP A 92 -2.60 21.43 32.74
CA TRP A 92 -2.80 20.69 34.00
C TRP A 92 -1.56 19.88 34.40
N SER A 93 -1.56 19.38 35.64
CA SER A 93 -0.60 18.33 36.03
C SER A 93 -1.08 16.97 35.53
N TYR A 94 -0.17 16.00 35.44
CA TYR A 94 -0.47 14.65 34.98
C TYR A 94 -1.63 14.00 35.76
N GLU A 95 -1.58 14.09 37.08
CA GLU A 95 -2.56 13.51 37.99
C GLU A 95 -3.96 14.10 37.80
N LYS A 96 -4.03 15.42 37.68
CA LYS A 96 -5.30 16.13 37.49
C LYS A 96 -5.89 15.83 36.13
N GLY A 97 -5.06 15.83 35.09
CA GLY A 97 -5.51 15.46 33.76
C GLY A 97 -6.08 14.04 33.73
N LEU A 98 -5.43 13.11 34.44
CA LEU A 98 -5.88 11.72 34.53
C LEU A 98 -7.22 11.57 35.25
N VAL A 99 -7.44 12.31 36.34
CA VAL A 99 -8.73 12.37 37.04
C VAL A 99 -9.82 12.94 36.15
N GLU A 100 -9.56 14.05 35.44
CA GLU A 100 -10.55 14.64 34.55
C GLU A 100 -10.86 13.74 33.35
N ALA A 101 -9.88 13.03 32.80
CA ALA A 101 -10.12 12.02 31.77
C ALA A 101 -10.99 10.85 32.27
N LEU A 102 -10.73 10.34 33.48
CA LEU A 102 -11.59 9.31 34.10
C LEU A 102 -13.01 9.81 34.36
N LYS A 103 -13.20 11.09 34.71
CA LYS A 103 -14.53 11.69 34.87
C LYS A 103 -15.32 11.73 33.56
N ILE A 104 -14.65 11.80 32.40
CA ILE A 104 -15.33 11.67 31.10
C ILE A 104 -15.90 10.24 30.98
N LEU A 105 -15.10 9.24 31.33
CA LEU A 105 -15.47 7.82 31.27
C LEU A 105 -16.55 7.42 32.30
N THR A 106 -16.75 8.22 33.36
CA THR A 106 -17.87 8.07 34.31
C THR A 106 -19.07 9.00 34.02
N GLY A 107 -18.97 9.88 33.02
CA GLY A 107 -20.02 10.88 32.71
C GLY A 107 -20.07 12.07 33.67
N GLU A 108 -19.15 12.18 34.63
CA GLU A 108 -19.07 13.31 35.57
C GLU A 108 -18.61 14.62 34.91
N THR A 109 -17.97 14.54 33.75
CA THR A 109 -17.60 15.70 32.92
C THR A 109 -17.72 15.37 31.43
N ARG A 110 -17.58 16.37 30.56
CA ARG A 110 -17.61 16.21 29.11
C ARG A 110 -16.25 16.50 28.47
N VAL A 111 -15.99 15.87 27.34
CA VAL A 111 -14.74 16.04 26.59
C VAL A 111 -14.46 17.51 26.24
N GLU A 112 -15.48 18.31 25.93
CA GLU A 112 -15.29 19.72 25.56
C GLU A 112 -14.81 20.59 26.73
N GLN A 113 -15.13 20.20 27.96
CA GLN A 113 -14.70 20.90 29.17
C GLN A 113 -13.25 20.56 29.51
N PHE A 114 -12.84 19.31 29.24
CA PHE A 114 -11.50 18.82 29.48
C PHE A 114 -10.51 19.32 28.41
N ALA A 115 -10.84 19.16 27.14
CA ALA A 115 -9.89 19.24 26.05
C ALA A 115 -9.69 20.65 25.46
N ALA A 116 -10.19 21.70 26.13
CA ALA A 116 -10.11 23.10 25.67
C ALA A 116 -10.57 23.32 24.21
N GLY A 117 -11.53 22.51 23.74
CA GLY A 117 -12.06 22.53 22.37
C GLY A 117 -11.37 21.57 21.39
N GLN A 118 -10.38 20.79 21.81
CA GLN A 118 -9.89 19.64 21.05
C GLN A 118 -10.92 18.50 21.17
N HIS A 119 -11.42 17.99 20.06
CA HIS A 119 -12.31 16.82 20.08
C HIS A 119 -11.51 15.64 19.56
N PRO A 120 -11.08 14.68 20.42
CA PRO A 120 -10.37 13.52 19.93
C PRO A 120 -11.27 12.69 19.01
N SER A 121 -10.65 11.97 18.08
CA SER A 121 -11.36 11.13 17.10
C SER A 121 -11.99 9.89 17.76
N SER A 122 -11.39 9.43 18.85
CA SER A 122 -11.89 8.39 19.74
C SER A 122 -11.83 8.87 21.19
N THR A 123 -12.78 8.46 22.00
CA THR A 123 -12.70 8.62 23.47
C THR A 123 -12.55 7.29 24.18
N GLU A 124 -12.00 6.30 23.49
CA GLU A 124 -11.61 5.01 24.05
C GLU A 124 -10.73 5.20 25.31
N GLY A 125 -10.96 4.30 26.28
CA GLY A 125 -10.57 4.51 27.67
C GLY A 125 -9.42 3.64 28.17
N SER A 126 -8.95 2.65 27.39
CA SER A 126 -7.98 1.66 27.89
C SER A 126 -6.68 2.32 28.31
N GLY A 127 -6.17 3.26 27.51
CA GLY A 127 -4.96 4.02 27.85
C GLY A 127 -5.10 4.83 29.14
N ILE A 128 -6.23 5.52 29.32
CA ILE A 128 -6.53 6.33 30.51
C ILE A 128 -6.63 5.45 31.75
N VAL A 129 -7.39 4.35 31.69
CA VAL A 129 -7.55 3.45 32.84
C VAL A 129 -6.24 2.79 33.22
N ARG A 130 -5.43 2.39 32.23
CA ARG A 130 -4.14 1.79 32.51
C ARG A 130 -3.17 2.77 33.17
N GLU A 131 -3.10 4.00 32.68
CA GLU A 131 -2.30 5.04 33.33
C GLU A 131 -2.79 5.36 34.75
N ALA A 132 -4.11 5.35 34.97
CA ALA A 132 -4.71 5.48 36.30
C ALA A 132 -4.27 4.37 37.26
N GLN A 133 -4.22 3.13 36.78
CA GLN A 133 -3.75 1.99 37.59
C GLN A 133 -2.25 2.03 37.86
N LEU A 134 -1.44 2.45 36.89
CA LEU A 134 -0.02 2.73 37.11
C LEU A 134 0.17 3.85 38.14
N TYR A 135 -0.65 4.89 38.09
CA TYR A 135 -0.65 5.96 39.07
C TYR A 135 -1.07 5.48 40.47
N LEU A 136 -2.05 4.58 40.60
CA LEU A 136 -2.41 4.00 41.90
C LEU A 136 -1.24 3.22 42.54
N LYS A 137 -0.36 2.63 41.73
CA LYS A 137 0.83 1.89 42.20
C LYS A 137 1.98 2.84 42.60
N ASN A 138 2.21 3.88 41.81
CA ASN A 138 3.45 4.68 41.88
C ASN A 138 3.25 6.14 42.31
N GLY A 139 2.02 6.64 42.26
CA GLY A 139 1.64 8.02 42.54
C GLY A 139 1.80 8.41 44.00
N GLN A 140 2.12 9.69 44.22
CA GLN A 140 2.40 10.24 45.55
C GLN A 140 1.25 11.05 46.14
N ASP A 141 0.34 11.60 45.31
CA ASP A 141 -0.78 12.40 45.80
C ASP A 141 -1.90 11.49 46.33
N ALA A 142 -2.11 11.48 47.64
CA ALA A 142 -3.12 10.63 48.27
C ALA A 142 -4.56 11.05 47.92
N GLY A 143 -4.80 12.33 47.62
CA GLY A 143 -6.11 12.83 47.23
C GLY A 143 -6.48 12.36 45.84
N GLU A 144 -5.57 12.53 44.88
CA GLU A 144 -5.79 12.08 43.49
C GLU A 144 -5.89 10.56 43.40
N ARG A 145 -5.09 9.82 44.21
CA ARG A 145 -5.22 8.35 44.29
C ARG A 145 -6.60 7.89 44.80
N ALA A 146 -7.13 8.55 45.83
CA ALA A 146 -8.45 8.21 46.35
C ALA A 146 -9.56 8.48 45.33
N GLU A 147 -9.44 9.57 44.58
CA GLU A 147 -10.40 9.91 43.51
C GLU A 147 -10.29 8.96 42.32
N ILE A 148 -9.07 8.60 41.90
CA ILE A 148 -8.85 7.59 40.86
C ILE A 148 -9.44 6.24 41.28
N GLU A 149 -9.23 5.80 42.52
CA GLU A 149 -9.79 4.54 43.02
C GLU A 149 -11.33 4.56 43.02
N ARG A 150 -11.94 5.69 43.39
CA ARG A 150 -13.41 5.89 43.30
C ARG A 150 -13.90 5.77 41.86
N LEU A 151 -13.28 6.50 40.93
CA LEU A 151 -13.68 6.52 39.51
C LEU A 151 -13.49 5.16 38.84
N LEU A 152 -12.39 4.46 39.14
CA LEU A 152 -12.17 3.10 38.64
C LEU A 152 -13.17 2.09 39.23
N GLY A 153 -13.67 2.29 40.45
CA GLY A 153 -14.75 1.49 41.01
C GLY A 153 -16.07 1.61 40.23
N VAL A 154 -16.30 2.76 39.59
CA VAL A 154 -17.45 3.00 38.69
C VAL A 154 -17.24 2.35 37.33
N ILE A 155 -16.07 2.57 36.72
CA ILE A 155 -15.76 2.12 35.36
C ILE A 155 -15.54 0.60 35.30
N ALA A 156 -14.82 0.05 36.27
CA ALA A 156 -14.25 -1.29 36.23
C ALA A 156 -14.55 -2.08 37.52
N PRO A 157 -15.83 -2.36 37.82
CA PRO A 157 -16.21 -3.10 39.01
C PRO A 157 -15.64 -4.52 38.99
N ALA A 158 -15.26 -5.02 40.16
CA ALA A 158 -14.77 -6.39 40.30
C ALA A 158 -15.85 -7.42 39.87
N PRO A 159 -15.48 -8.55 39.24
CA PRO A 159 -16.43 -9.57 38.78
C PRO A 159 -17.39 -10.09 39.87
N GLU A 160 -16.95 -10.17 41.12
CA GLU A 160 -17.79 -10.59 42.24
C GLU A 160 -18.90 -9.57 42.51
N ARG A 161 -18.63 -8.27 42.31
CA ARG A 161 -19.63 -7.20 42.45
C ARG A 161 -20.67 -7.28 41.34
N LEU A 162 -20.25 -7.57 40.11
CA LEU A 162 -21.18 -7.78 39.00
C LEU A 162 -22.14 -8.94 39.27
N LEU A 163 -21.65 -10.06 39.79
CA LEU A 163 -22.49 -11.19 40.18
C LEU A 163 -23.47 -10.89 41.33
N GLU A 164 -23.06 -10.05 42.30
CA GLU A 164 -23.96 -9.62 43.37
C GLU A 164 -25.17 -8.87 42.83
N VAL A 165 -24.98 -8.07 41.77
CA VAL A 165 -26.02 -7.20 41.20
C VAL A 165 -26.69 -7.74 39.93
N ALA A 166 -26.28 -8.92 39.47
CA ALA A 166 -26.81 -9.57 38.27
C ALA A 166 -27.60 -10.84 38.59
N ASP A 167 -28.58 -11.16 37.75
CA ASP A 167 -29.24 -12.47 37.71
C ASP A 167 -28.92 -13.17 36.37
N PRO A 168 -28.82 -14.51 36.33
CA PRO A 168 -28.64 -15.21 35.06
C PRO A 168 -29.85 -14.96 34.15
N GLU A 169 -29.60 -14.78 32.85
CA GLU A 169 -30.68 -14.63 31.88
C GLU A 169 -31.60 -15.85 31.96
N PRO A 170 -32.92 -15.66 32.16
CA PRO A 170 -33.83 -16.78 32.26
C PRO A 170 -33.89 -17.51 30.92
N VAL A 171 -33.54 -18.80 30.94
CA VAL A 171 -33.74 -19.73 29.82
C VAL A 171 -35.24 -19.82 29.54
N THR A 172 -35.73 -18.94 28.65
CA THR A 172 -37.10 -18.83 28.11
C THR A 172 -38.21 -19.61 28.84
N GLY A 173 -39.12 -18.89 29.52
CA GLY A 173 -40.51 -19.37 29.67
C GLY A 173 -41.25 -19.11 30.99
N ALA A 174 -40.59 -18.68 32.07
CA ALA A 174 -41.28 -18.49 33.34
C ALA A 174 -40.82 -17.22 34.07
N ARG A 175 -41.25 -16.04 33.59
CA ARG A 175 -41.49 -14.96 34.56
C ARG A 175 -42.73 -15.39 35.34
N PRO A 176 -42.62 -15.71 36.65
CA PRO A 176 -43.78 -16.13 37.41
C PRO A 176 -44.83 -15.01 37.35
N PRO A 177 -46.08 -15.29 36.94
CA PRO A 177 -47.12 -14.28 36.93
C PRO A 177 -47.34 -13.82 38.38
N GLY A 178 -46.96 -12.57 38.69
CA GLY A 178 -47.11 -12.00 40.04
C GLY A 178 -46.03 -11.01 40.49
N TYR A 179 -44.88 -10.91 39.81
CA TYR A 179 -43.93 -9.83 40.08
C TYR A 179 -44.43 -8.56 39.39
N ALA A 180 -45.17 -7.73 40.12
CA ALA A 180 -45.36 -6.33 39.72
C ALA A 180 -43.97 -5.71 39.53
N ALA A 181 -43.72 -5.13 38.36
CA ALA A 181 -42.48 -4.39 38.10
C ALA A 181 -42.29 -3.39 39.24
N ARG A 182 -41.17 -3.47 39.95
CA ARG A 182 -40.82 -2.44 40.95
C ARG A 182 -40.75 -1.12 40.18
N LEU A 183 -41.68 -0.21 40.46
CA LEU A 183 -41.80 1.08 39.77
C LEU A 183 -40.54 1.96 39.89
N ASN A 184 -39.62 1.65 40.81
CA ASN A 184 -38.41 2.44 41.07
C ASN A 184 -37.09 1.76 40.67
N ILE A 185 -37.12 0.58 40.03
CA ILE A 185 -35.88 -0.16 39.75
C ILE A 185 -34.91 0.61 38.82
N SER A 186 -35.42 1.51 37.95
CA SER A 186 -34.57 2.37 37.12
C SER A 186 -33.70 3.31 37.96
N GLN A 187 -34.31 4.06 38.86
CA GLN A 187 -33.62 5.02 39.73
C GLN A 187 -32.61 4.32 40.64
N ASP A 188 -33.01 3.20 41.25
CA ASP A 188 -32.12 2.40 42.09
C ASP A 188 -30.90 1.89 41.29
N CYS A 189 -31.08 1.56 40.01
CA CYS A 189 -29.99 1.09 39.14
C CYS A 189 -29.11 2.22 38.61
N GLU A 190 -29.67 3.37 38.27
CA GLU A 190 -28.91 4.59 37.93
C GLU A 190 -27.99 5.00 39.10
N GLU A 191 -28.53 5.01 40.33
CA GLU A 191 -27.74 5.26 41.54
C GLU A 191 -26.64 4.19 41.74
N LEU A 192 -26.95 2.91 41.49
CA LEU A 192 -25.96 1.82 41.58
C LEU A 192 -24.77 2.02 40.62
N TYR A 193 -25.04 2.41 39.36
CA TYR A 193 -24.00 2.70 38.38
C TYR A 193 -23.16 3.90 38.83
N LYS A 194 -23.82 4.98 39.28
CA LYS A 194 -23.15 6.20 39.76
C LYS A 194 -22.25 5.96 40.99
N ASP A 195 -22.69 5.10 41.90
CA ASP A 195 -21.97 4.78 43.14
C ASP A 195 -20.87 3.72 42.95
N GLY A 196 -20.73 3.13 41.76
CA GLY A 196 -19.67 2.16 41.45
C GLY A 196 -19.85 0.81 42.12
N PHE A 197 -21.07 0.27 42.07
CA PHE A 197 -21.38 -1.10 42.50
C PHE A 197 -20.96 -1.43 43.95
N PRO A 198 -21.41 -0.65 44.96
CA PRO A 198 -21.05 -0.88 46.35
C PRO A 198 -21.47 -2.27 46.83
N SER A 199 -20.63 -2.86 47.68
CA SER A 199 -20.86 -4.19 48.25
C SER A 199 -22.17 -4.30 48.99
N GLY A 200 -22.93 -5.37 48.76
CA GLY A 200 -24.14 -5.65 49.54
C GLY A 200 -25.32 -4.72 49.25
N SER A 201 -25.36 -4.07 48.09
CA SER A 201 -26.51 -3.25 47.65
C SER A 201 -27.82 -4.04 47.66
N GLY A 202 -27.76 -5.34 47.35
CA GLY A 202 -28.93 -6.22 47.22
C GLY A 202 -29.83 -5.89 46.03
N LEU A 203 -29.42 -4.94 45.19
CA LEU A 203 -30.13 -4.53 43.98
C LEU A 203 -29.76 -5.48 42.84
N LYS A 204 -30.76 -5.87 42.04
CA LYS A 204 -30.57 -6.66 40.83
C LYS A 204 -30.85 -5.76 39.64
N CYS A 205 -29.78 -5.28 39.02
CA CYS A 205 -29.80 -4.29 37.95
C CYS A 205 -29.35 -4.85 36.60
N LEU A 206 -28.65 -5.97 36.63
CA LEU A 206 -28.09 -6.61 35.44
C LEU A 206 -28.73 -7.99 35.22
N LEU A 207 -28.78 -8.40 33.96
CA LEU A 207 -28.82 -9.79 33.57
C LEU A 207 -27.45 -10.21 33.08
N TYR A 208 -27.18 -11.52 33.06
CA TYR A 208 -26.00 -12.01 32.36
C TYR A 208 -26.25 -13.29 31.55
N LYS A 209 -25.61 -13.35 30.38
CA LYS A 209 -25.43 -14.57 29.60
C LYS A 209 -24.10 -15.20 30.01
N GLU A 210 -24.04 -16.52 30.07
CA GLU A 210 -22.78 -17.24 30.32
C GLU A 210 -22.63 -18.47 29.44
N GLY A 211 -21.38 -18.83 29.15
CA GLY A 211 -21.03 -20.15 28.60
C GLY A 211 -19.53 -20.40 28.60
N GLY A 212 -19.12 -21.55 28.10
CA GLY A 212 -17.73 -22.00 28.16
C GLY A 212 -17.12 -22.25 26.79
N ILE A 213 -15.88 -21.79 26.59
CA ILE A 213 -15.06 -22.10 25.42
C ILE A 213 -13.62 -22.40 25.84
N GLY A 214 -13.04 -23.50 25.33
CA GLY A 214 -11.67 -23.90 25.69
C GLY A 214 -11.46 -24.14 27.20
N GLY A 215 -12.52 -24.47 27.96
CA GLY A 215 -12.47 -24.59 29.41
C GLY A 215 -12.48 -23.26 30.18
N GLN A 216 -12.60 -22.13 29.47
CA GLN A 216 -12.74 -20.79 30.04
C GLN A 216 -14.20 -20.38 30.06
N LEU A 217 -14.60 -19.62 31.08
CA LEU A 217 -15.96 -19.08 31.23
C LEU A 217 -16.04 -17.69 30.60
N MET A 218 -17.05 -17.44 29.78
CA MET A 218 -17.38 -16.14 29.18
C MET A 218 -18.71 -15.65 29.75
N ARG A 219 -18.78 -14.38 30.16
CA ARG A 219 -20.02 -13.75 30.65
C ARG A 219 -20.24 -12.40 30.00
N VAL A 220 -21.49 -12.10 29.67
CA VAL A 220 -21.92 -10.79 29.17
C VAL A 220 -23.00 -10.27 30.11
N PHE A 221 -22.67 -9.22 30.86
CA PHE A 221 -23.54 -8.51 31.78
C PHE A 221 -24.19 -7.32 31.06
N TYR A 222 -25.50 -7.21 31.12
CA TYR A 222 -26.26 -6.15 30.46
C TYR A 222 -27.41 -5.66 31.34
N PRO A 223 -27.80 -4.39 31.22
CA PRO A 223 -28.82 -3.80 32.08
C PRO A 223 -30.21 -4.45 31.88
N LEU A 224 -30.99 -4.53 32.96
CA LEU A 224 -32.37 -5.02 32.92
C LEU A 224 -33.33 -4.11 32.16
N LEU A 225 -32.99 -2.83 32.08
CA LEU A 225 -33.77 -1.76 31.46
C LEU A 225 -32.88 -1.11 30.39
N GLU A 226 -33.49 -0.65 29.29
CA GLU A 226 -32.84 0.30 28.37
C GLU A 226 -31.65 -0.21 27.53
N MET A 227 -31.73 -1.42 27.00
CA MET A 227 -30.84 -1.86 25.92
C MET A 227 -31.55 -2.79 24.94
N PRO A 228 -31.32 -2.67 23.61
CA PRO A 228 -31.76 -3.68 22.66
C PRO A 228 -31.09 -5.04 22.96
N LEU A 229 -31.89 -6.08 23.19
CA LEU A 229 -31.41 -7.40 23.65
C LEU A 229 -30.52 -8.11 22.64
N ASP A 230 -30.68 -7.79 21.35
CA ASP A 230 -29.87 -8.29 20.25
C ASP A 230 -28.39 -7.89 20.37
N TYR A 231 -28.07 -6.74 20.96
CA TYR A 231 -26.68 -6.37 21.25
C TYR A 231 -26.03 -7.21 22.35
N ALA A 232 -26.80 -7.73 23.32
CA ALA A 232 -26.26 -8.68 24.29
C ALA A 232 -25.90 -10.02 23.61
N ASP A 233 -26.72 -10.46 22.65
CA ASP A 233 -26.44 -11.64 21.83
C ASP A 233 -25.25 -11.41 20.89
N ALA A 234 -25.18 -10.24 20.24
CA ALA A 234 -24.06 -9.85 19.40
C ALA A 234 -22.75 -9.81 20.20
N ALA A 235 -22.74 -9.16 21.38
CA ALA A 235 -21.56 -9.10 22.23
C ALA A 235 -21.09 -10.49 22.68
N TYR A 236 -22.02 -11.36 23.09
CA TYR A 236 -21.68 -12.72 23.48
C TYR A 236 -21.08 -13.50 22.30
N THR A 237 -21.71 -13.41 21.13
CA THR A 237 -21.21 -14.03 19.90
C THR A 237 -19.83 -13.50 19.55
N SER A 238 -19.59 -12.19 19.69
CA SER A 238 -18.33 -11.57 19.34
C SER A 238 -17.18 -11.92 20.27
N VAL A 239 -17.42 -12.04 21.58
CA VAL A 239 -16.44 -12.59 22.52
C VAL A 239 -16.05 -14.01 22.11
N MET A 240 -17.03 -14.86 21.75
CA MET A 240 -16.79 -16.25 21.36
C MET A 240 -16.00 -16.36 20.05
N GLN A 241 -16.39 -15.62 19.02
CA GLN A 241 -15.71 -15.60 17.72
C GLN A 241 -14.27 -15.07 17.84
N SER A 242 -14.07 -14.01 18.60
CA SER A 242 -12.73 -13.45 18.87
C SER A 242 -11.87 -14.45 19.63
N PHE A 243 -12.44 -15.12 20.64
CA PHE A 243 -11.72 -16.18 21.37
C PHE A 243 -11.29 -17.32 20.43
N GLU A 244 -12.17 -17.79 19.55
CA GLU A 244 -11.85 -18.84 18.57
C GLU A 244 -10.78 -18.42 17.57
N ALA A 245 -10.82 -17.17 17.11
CA ALA A 245 -9.83 -16.61 16.20
C ALA A 245 -8.45 -16.51 16.89
N TYR A 246 -8.41 -15.88 18.07
CA TYR A 246 -7.16 -15.63 18.78
C TYR A 246 -6.55 -16.89 19.41
N ALA A 247 -7.35 -17.90 19.74
CA ALA A 247 -6.84 -19.21 20.20
C ALA A 247 -6.00 -19.95 19.15
N LYS A 248 -6.08 -19.56 17.87
CA LYS A 248 -5.28 -20.14 16.77
C LYS A 248 -3.94 -19.44 16.56
N LEU A 249 -3.73 -18.28 17.18
CA LEU A 249 -2.48 -17.53 17.11
C LEU A 249 -1.36 -18.24 17.87
N ALA A 250 -0.11 -17.89 17.60
CA ALA A 250 1.04 -18.53 18.25
C ALA A 250 2.12 -17.52 18.65
N PRO A 251 1.89 -16.69 19.68
CA PRO A 251 2.89 -15.70 20.13
C PRO A 251 4.19 -16.41 20.53
N ASN A 252 5.32 -16.01 19.95
CA ASN A 252 6.62 -16.67 20.13
C ASN A 252 6.59 -18.17 19.80
N SER A 253 5.82 -18.58 18.79
CA SER A 253 5.61 -19.98 18.40
C SER A 253 5.08 -20.88 19.53
N LYS A 254 4.37 -20.31 20.53
CA LYS A 254 3.74 -21.04 21.62
C LYS A 254 2.23 -20.95 21.52
N PRO A 255 1.47 -21.96 21.98
CA PRO A 255 0.03 -21.83 22.13
C PRO A 255 -0.32 -20.59 22.97
N PRO A 256 -1.35 -19.83 22.57
CA PRO A 256 -1.68 -18.59 23.24
C PRO A 256 -2.33 -18.90 24.59
N GLN A 257 -2.08 -18.04 25.57
CA GLN A 257 -2.82 -18.03 26.81
C GLN A 257 -4.16 -17.35 26.57
N MET A 258 -5.24 -18.10 26.78
CA MET A 258 -6.61 -17.60 26.73
C MET A 258 -7.25 -17.81 28.10
N LYS A 259 -7.84 -16.76 28.67
CA LYS A 259 -8.50 -16.81 29.99
C LYS A 259 -9.98 -16.46 29.88
N GLY A 260 -10.70 -16.48 31.00
CA GLY A 260 -12.11 -16.09 31.04
C GLY A 260 -12.32 -14.61 30.69
N VAL A 261 -13.52 -14.27 30.22
CA VAL A 261 -13.89 -12.89 29.89
C VAL A 261 -15.22 -12.53 30.53
N ASP A 262 -15.27 -11.35 31.13
CA ASP A 262 -16.48 -10.67 31.53
C ASP A 262 -16.63 -9.43 30.65
N LEU A 263 -17.77 -9.29 29.97
CA LEU A 263 -18.12 -8.08 29.25
C LEU A 263 -19.27 -7.39 29.98
N LEU A 264 -19.14 -6.11 30.25
CA LEU A 264 -20.13 -5.30 30.96
C LEU A 264 -20.62 -4.17 30.06
N PHE A 265 -21.93 -4.12 29.83
CA PHE A 265 -22.56 -2.91 29.30
C PHE A 265 -22.74 -1.88 30.41
N VAL A 266 -22.20 -0.68 30.18
CA VAL A 266 -22.32 0.46 31.07
C VAL A 266 -23.35 1.43 30.52
N VAL A 267 -24.41 1.64 31.30
CA VAL A 267 -25.46 2.62 31.02
C VAL A 267 -25.29 3.77 31.99
N LEU A 268 -24.41 4.69 31.61
CA LEU A 268 -24.28 5.98 32.28
C LEU A 268 -25.03 6.99 31.40
N PRO A 269 -26.24 7.43 31.78
CA PRO A 269 -27.11 8.25 30.93
C PRO A 269 -26.50 9.62 30.60
N GLU A 270 -25.52 10.06 31.39
CA GLU A 270 -24.79 11.33 31.20
C GLU A 270 -23.68 11.21 30.13
N ILE A 271 -23.31 9.97 29.74
CA ILE A 271 -22.41 9.73 28.60
C ILE A 271 -23.24 9.74 27.32
N GLU A 272 -23.59 10.95 26.87
CA GLU A 272 -24.24 11.17 25.57
C GLU A 272 -23.24 11.10 24.40
N ASP A 273 -21.94 10.96 24.67
CA ASP A 273 -20.91 11.00 23.64
C ASP A 273 -20.84 9.66 22.87
N PRO A 274 -21.21 9.63 21.57
CA PRO A 274 -21.18 8.42 20.76
C PRO A 274 -19.75 7.91 20.47
N THR A 275 -18.72 8.66 20.86
CA THR A 275 -17.32 8.31 20.61
C THR A 275 -16.71 7.41 21.69
N ASN A 276 -17.37 7.26 22.85
CA ASN A 276 -17.00 6.27 23.87
C ASN A 276 -17.54 4.91 23.47
N LEU A 277 -16.67 4.00 23.01
CA LEU A 277 -17.10 2.71 22.48
C LEU A 277 -16.94 1.60 23.51
N ALA A 278 -15.70 1.28 23.86
CA ALA A 278 -15.37 0.23 24.81
C ALA A 278 -13.99 0.47 25.44
N MET A 279 -13.57 -0.40 26.37
CA MET A 279 -12.21 -0.44 26.90
C MET A 279 -11.93 -1.76 27.65
N VAL A 280 -10.66 -2.04 27.93
CA VAL A 280 -10.17 -3.07 28.85
C VAL A 280 -9.50 -2.46 30.08
N PRO A 281 -10.15 -2.44 31.25
CA PRO A 281 -9.61 -1.82 32.44
C PRO A 281 -8.57 -2.66 33.20
N THR A 282 -8.05 -3.79 32.72
CA THR A 282 -7.26 -4.69 33.58
C THR A 282 -5.75 -4.37 33.61
N THR A 283 -5.15 -4.37 34.81
CA THR A 283 -3.70 -4.59 35.00
C THR A 283 -3.42 -5.77 35.93
N GLY A 284 -2.83 -6.83 35.37
CA GLY A 284 -2.09 -7.84 36.15
C GLY A 284 -2.89 -8.98 36.80
N SER A 285 -2.43 -10.21 36.54
CA SER A 285 -2.75 -11.50 37.17
C SER A 285 -4.19 -12.01 37.22
N ASP A 286 -5.20 -11.19 36.93
CA ASP A 286 -6.58 -11.64 36.97
C ASP A 286 -6.80 -12.87 36.08
N GLN A 287 -7.56 -13.82 36.61
CA GLN A 287 -7.96 -15.03 35.90
C GLN A 287 -8.97 -14.73 34.79
N ARG A 288 -9.47 -13.48 34.72
CA ARG A 288 -10.49 -13.05 33.78
C ARG A 288 -10.16 -11.63 33.28
N CYS A 289 -10.42 -11.38 32.01
CA CYS A 289 -10.40 -10.02 31.47
C CYS A 289 -11.79 -9.40 31.62
N LEU A 290 -11.86 -8.12 32.00
CA LEU A 290 -13.07 -7.33 31.92
C LEU A 290 -13.02 -6.50 30.64
N ILE A 291 -14.12 -6.49 29.89
CA ILE A 291 -14.37 -5.56 28.78
C ILE A 291 -15.55 -4.69 29.19
N VAL A 292 -15.40 -3.39 29.09
CA VAL A 292 -16.46 -2.43 29.37
C VAL A 292 -16.95 -1.87 28.05
N VAL A 293 -18.24 -1.96 27.77
CA VAL A 293 -18.86 -1.48 26.53
C VAL A 293 -19.88 -0.40 26.86
N TYR A 294 -19.78 0.72 26.16
CA TYR A 294 -20.66 1.88 26.33
C TYR A 294 -21.77 1.90 25.28
N LEU A 295 -22.80 2.70 25.52
CA LEU A 295 -23.88 2.91 24.55
C LEU A 295 -23.40 3.58 23.25
N GLY A 296 -22.27 4.30 23.27
CA GLY A 296 -21.68 4.87 22.05
C GLY A 296 -21.33 3.81 21.00
N ALA A 297 -20.88 2.62 21.40
CA ALA A 297 -20.64 1.51 20.48
C ALA A 297 -21.92 1.06 19.74
N ILE A 298 -23.06 1.05 20.44
CA ILE A 298 -24.37 0.75 19.84
C ILE A 298 -24.76 1.84 18.85
N GLN A 299 -24.67 3.11 19.27
CA GLN A 299 -25.03 4.26 18.43
C GLN A 299 -24.17 4.34 17.17
N LYS A 300 -22.86 4.13 17.29
CA LYS A 300 -21.92 4.13 16.15
C LYS A 300 -22.23 3.00 15.17
N ASN A 301 -22.61 1.81 15.66
CA ASN A 301 -23.06 0.72 14.79
C ASN A 301 -24.38 1.04 14.08
N GLU A 302 -25.39 1.54 14.80
CA GLU A 302 -26.68 1.91 14.18
C GLU A 302 -26.51 2.99 13.11
N ALA A 303 -25.56 3.92 13.26
CA ALA A 303 -25.24 4.92 12.25
C ALA A 303 -24.58 4.34 10.99
N LYS A 304 -23.92 3.17 11.09
CA LYS A 304 -23.22 2.47 9.99
C LYS A 304 -23.96 1.22 9.50
N LYS A 305 -25.16 0.95 10.03
CA LYS A 305 -25.98 -0.23 9.69
C LYS A 305 -26.42 -0.21 8.22
N GLY A 306 -26.54 -1.39 7.61
CA GLY A 306 -26.94 -1.53 6.21
C GLY A 306 -26.07 -2.48 5.37
N GLY A 307 -25.06 -3.10 5.99
CA GLY A 307 -24.25 -4.17 5.39
C GLY A 307 -24.88 -5.58 5.51
N PRO A 308 -24.14 -6.62 5.12
CA PRO A 308 -24.60 -8.02 5.22
C PRO A 308 -24.71 -8.54 6.67
N ASP A 309 -24.10 -7.85 7.62
CA ASP A 309 -24.16 -8.14 9.06
C ASP A 309 -24.53 -6.85 9.81
N ASP A 310 -25.70 -6.89 10.46
CA ASP A 310 -26.31 -5.75 11.16
C ASP A 310 -25.52 -5.26 12.38
N PHE A 311 -24.58 -6.08 12.89
CA PHE A 311 -23.77 -5.78 14.07
C PHE A 311 -22.27 -5.71 13.79
N ALA A 312 -21.84 -5.80 12.52
CA ALA A 312 -20.44 -5.96 12.15
C ALA A 312 -19.49 -4.95 12.83
N TYR A 313 -19.87 -3.67 12.85
CA TYR A 313 -19.06 -2.60 13.41
C TYR A 313 -18.95 -2.72 14.94
N PHE A 314 -20.08 -2.96 15.62
CA PHE A 314 -20.11 -3.24 17.05
C PHE A 314 -19.28 -4.48 17.41
N SER A 315 -19.43 -5.54 16.64
CA SER A 315 -18.73 -6.79 16.81
C SER A 315 -17.22 -6.64 16.62
N GLN A 316 -16.79 -5.81 15.67
CA GLN A 316 -15.37 -5.44 15.51
C GLN A 316 -14.84 -4.68 16.73
N THR A 317 -15.60 -3.72 17.29
CA THR A 317 -15.22 -3.06 18.56
C THR A 317 -15.04 -4.08 19.69
N VAL A 318 -15.93 -5.07 19.83
CA VAL A 318 -15.74 -6.11 20.86
C VAL A 318 -14.51 -6.97 20.59
N ALA A 319 -14.19 -7.26 19.33
CA ALA A 319 -12.95 -7.98 18.97
C ALA A 319 -11.68 -7.18 19.29
N HIS A 320 -11.71 -5.87 19.05
CA HIS A 320 -10.63 -4.96 19.41
C HIS A 320 -10.28 -5.07 20.90
N GLU A 321 -11.28 -4.94 21.78
CA GLU A 321 -11.08 -5.08 23.23
C GLU A 321 -10.64 -6.50 23.63
N MET A 322 -11.21 -7.52 22.98
CA MET A 322 -10.76 -8.90 23.18
C MET A 322 -9.28 -9.09 22.84
N PHE A 323 -8.72 -8.29 21.92
CA PHE A 323 -7.30 -8.34 21.63
C PHE A 323 -6.45 -7.66 22.72
N HIS A 324 -6.91 -6.59 23.36
CA HIS A 324 -6.24 -6.05 24.56
C HIS A 324 -6.19 -7.07 25.71
N CYS A 325 -7.24 -7.87 25.89
CA CYS A 325 -7.21 -9.02 26.79
C CYS A 325 -6.10 -10.02 26.39
N PHE A 326 -6.03 -10.36 25.10
CA PHE A 326 -5.00 -11.25 24.56
C PHE A 326 -3.59 -10.71 24.80
N GLN A 327 -3.37 -9.40 24.56
CA GLN A 327 -2.09 -8.74 24.80
C GLN A 327 -1.67 -8.87 26.26
N THR A 328 -2.59 -8.59 27.20
CA THR A 328 -2.33 -8.67 28.65
C THR A 328 -1.96 -10.09 29.08
N TRP A 329 -2.56 -11.11 28.46
CA TRP A 329 -2.28 -12.51 28.80
C TRP A 329 -0.96 -13.02 28.23
N ASN A 330 -0.58 -12.56 27.03
CA ASN A 330 0.52 -13.14 26.26
C ASN A 330 1.79 -12.29 26.28
N PHE A 331 1.68 -10.99 26.55
CA PHE A 331 2.79 -10.04 26.63
C PHE A 331 2.74 -9.20 27.92
N PRO A 332 2.55 -9.81 29.10
CA PRO A 332 2.33 -9.07 30.35
C PRO A 332 3.45 -8.07 30.67
N ALA A 333 4.70 -8.41 30.33
CA ALA A 333 5.83 -7.52 30.55
C ALA A 333 5.76 -6.26 29.67
N GLN A 334 5.39 -6.40 28.40
CA GLN A 334 5.18 -5.30 27.49
C GLN A 334 3.97 -4.46 27.92
N THR A 335 2.86 -5.12 28.26
CA THR A 335 1.63 -4.48 28.76
C THR A 335 1.70 -3.95 30.19
N ASP A 336 2.86 -3.95 30.84
CA ASP A 336 3.06 -3.26 32.12
C ASP A 336 3.75 -1.89 31.94
N ALA A 337 4.20 -1.55 30.73
CA ALA A 337 4.80 -0.25 30.40
C ALA A 337 3.80 0.92 30.51
N SER A 338 4.28 2.17 30.49
CA SER A 338 3.40 3.33 30.29
C SER A 338 2.68 3.20 28.94
N TRP A 339 1.39 3.52 28.93
CA TRP A 339 0.57 3.45 27.72
C TRP A 339 1.16 4.33 26.61
N LYS A 340 1.59 5.56 26.93
CA LYS A 340 2.26 6.47 25.97
C LYS A 340 3.37 5.82 25.15
N VAL A 341 4.10 4.88 25.75
CA VAL A 341 5.26 4.25 25.11
C VAL A 341 4.83 3.10 24.20
N GLN A 342 3.73 2.44 24.52
CA GLN A 342 3.32 1.22 23.84
C GLN A 342 2.04 1.35 23.01
N ASP A 343 1.36 2.48 23.09
CA ASP A 343 0.12 2.81 22.38
C ASP A 343 0.18 2.44 20.89
N TRP A 344 1.31 2.76 20.26
CA TRP A 344 1.55 2.53 18.84
C TRP A 344 1.38 1.10 18.36
N TRP A 345 1.73 0.11 19.18
CA TRP A 345 1.41 -1.29 18.90
C TRP A 345 0.21 -1.76 19.71
N GLY A 346 -0.09 -1.16 20.86
CA GLY A 346 -1.24 -1.49 21.71
C GLY A 346 -2.54 -1.35 20.92
N GLU A 347 -2.86 -0.13 20.49
CA GLU A 347 -4.05 0.18 19.71
C GLU A 347 -3.93 -0.31 18.27
N GLY A 348 -2.80 -0.04 17.61
CA GLY A 348 -2.62 -0.40 16.21
C GLY A 348 -2.76 -1.90 15.95
N THR A 349 -2.32 -2.77 16.88
CA THR A 349 -2.54 -4.22 16.73
C THR A 349 -3.91 -4.66 17.18
N ALA A 350 -4.54 -4.01 18.16
CA ALA A 350 -5.94 -4.29 18.52
C ALA A 350 -6.88 -4.01 17.34
N GLU A 351 -6.67 -2.92 16.61
CA GLU A 351 -7.43 -2.65 15.39
C GLU A 351 -7.14 -3.60 14.25
N PHE A 352 -5.87 -3.93 14.01
CA PHE A 352 -5.55 -4.92 12.99
C PHE A 352 -6.20 -6.29 13.31
N PHE A 353 -6.07 -6.77 14.54
CA PHE A 353 -6.61 -8.08 14.91
C PHE A 353 -8.14 -8.07 15.08
N SER A 354 -8.79 -6.92 15.29
CA SER A 354 -10.25 -6.82 15.21
C SER A 354 -10.73 -7.07 13.78
N ASN A 355 -10.02 -6.52 12.79
CA ASN A 355 -10.27 -6.75 11.36
C ASN A 355 -10.04 -8.21 10.95
N VAL A 356 -9.07 -8.90 11.54
CA VAL A 356 -8.87 -10.35 11.30
C VAL A 356 -10.12 -11.17 11.71
N VAL A 357 -10.86 -10.74 12.74
CA VAL A 357 -12.09 -11.42 13.18
C VAL A 357 -13.27 -11.00 12.31
N TYR A 358 -13.38 -9.72 11.96
CA TYR A 358 -14.49 -9.15 11.18
C TYR A 358 -13.98 -8.42 9.93
N PRO A 359 -13.48 -9.15 8.92
CA PRO A 359 -12.74 -8.56 7.80
C PRO A 359 -13.57 -7.64 6.90
N TYR A 360 -14.91 -7.70 6.99
CA TYR A 360 -15.82 -6.92 6.16
C TYR A 360 -16.47 -5.75 6.90
N ALA A 361 -16.14 -5.55 8.19
CA ALA A 361 -16.66 -4.45 8.98
C ALA A 361 -15.94 -3.13 8.64
N ASN A 362 -14.66 -3.22 8.24
CA ASN A 362 -13.83 -2.14 7.74
C ASN A 362 -13.76 -0.93 8.68
N GLY A 363 -13.87 -1.17 9.98
CA GLY A 363 -13.88 -0.10 10.97
C GLY A 363 -12.55 0.63 11.05
N GLU A 364 -11.46 -0.06 10.77
CA GLU A 364 -10.11 0.48 10.72
C GLU A 364 -9.89 1.48 9.58
N TRP A 365 -10.74 1.47 8.54
CA TRP A 365 -10.59 2.39 7.40
C TRP A 365 -10.75 3.86 7.79
N GLU A 366 -11.42 4.16 8.90
CA GLU A 366 -11.59 5.54 9.37
C GLU A 366 -10.27 6.19 9.81
N TRP A 367 -9.25 5.39 10.13
CA TRP A 367 -7.93 5.84 10.56
C TRP A 367 -6.96 6.14 9.41
N THR A 368 -7.31 5.78 8.17
CA THR A 368 -6.43 5.95 6.99
C THR A 368 -6.06 7.39 6.70
N GLY A 369 -6.99 8.33 6.94
CA GLY A 369 -6.74 9.77 6.79
C GLY A 369 -5.76 10.28 7.85
N ALA A 370 -5.92 9.86 9.10
CA ALA A 370 -4.99 10.20 10.19
C ALA A 370 -3.59 9.62 9.93
N PHE A 371 -3.51 8.35 9.51
CA PHE A 371 -2.24 7.74 9.11
C PHE A 371 -1.58 8.52 7.98
N SER A 372 -2.34 8.81 6.91
CA SER A 372 -1.83 9.61 5.78
C SER A 372 -1.30 10.96 6.26
N TYR A 373 -1.93 11.63 7.22
CA TYR A 373 -1.41 12.89 7.74
C TYR A 373 -0.16 12.69 8.61
N HIS A 374 -0.26 11.91 9.70
CA HIS A 374 0.81 11.75 10.70
C HIS A 374 2.04 11.04 10.16
N SER A 375 1.91 10.10 9.23
CA SER A 375 3.07 9.36 8.70
C SER A 375 4.07 10.25 7.95
N ALA A 376 3.70 11.50 7.63
CA ALA A 376 4.57 12.45 6.94
C ALA A 376 5.73 12.95 7.80
N ASP A 377 5.52 13.03 9.12
CA ASP A 377 6.41 13.72 10.06
C ASP A 377 6.48 13.07 11.45
N THR A 378 5.56 12.17 11.77
CA THR A 378 5.49 11.45 13.04
C THR A 378 6.01 10.03 12.83
N PRO A 379 6.91 9.51 13.70
CA PRO A 379 7.37 8.13 13.60
C PRO A 379 6.25 7.16 13.95
N LEU A 380 6.27 5.93 13.40
CA LEU A 380 5.29 4.90 13.77
C LEU A 380 5.14 4.75 15.29
N THR A 381 6.25 4.87 16.05
CA THR A 381 6.27 4.73 17.51
C THR A 381 5.55 5.85 18.27
N GLY A 382 5.21 6.96 17.60
CA GLY A 382 4.47 8.10 18.14
C GLY A 382 3.02 8.20 17.66
N MET A 383 2.52 7.18 16.96
CA MET A 383 1.12 7.06 16.50
C MET A 383 0.36 6.03 17.34
N GLY A 384 -0.95 5.89 17.16
CA GLY A 384 -1.80 4.91 17.88
C GLY A 384 -2.58 3.99 16.92
N TYR A 385 -3.91 4.16 16.88
CA TYR A 385 -4.86 3.40 16.04
C TYR A 385 -4.48 3.33 14.56
N GLU A 386 -3.97 4.44 14.03
CA GLU A 386 -3.68 4.60 12.62
C GLU A 386 -2.56 3.67 12.14
N ASN A 387 -1.73 3.14 13.05
CA ASN A 387 -0.72 2.14 12.73
C ASN A 387 -1.28 0.78 12.31
N SER A 388 -2.59 0.55 12.46
CA SER A 388 -3.25 -0.69 12.00
C SER A 388 -2.90 -1.04 10.54
N VAL A 389 -2.74 -0.05 9.67
CA VAL A 389 -2.33 -0.25 8.27
C VAL A 389 -0.90 -0.80 8.12
N PHE A 390 0.03 -0.41 9.00
CA PHE A 390 1.38 -0.99 9.03
C PHE A 390 1.34 -2.46 9.50
N PHE A 391 0.56 -2.76 10.53
CA PHE A 391 0.43 -4.13 11.04
C PHE A 391 -0.28 -5.05 10.04
N GLN A 392 -1.27 -4.52 9.32
CA GLN A 392 -1.90 -5.20 8.19
C GLN A 392 -0.87 -5.55 7.12
N TYR A 393 -0.07 -4.58 6.67
CA TYR A 393 0.99 -4.84 5.69
C TYR A 393 2.02 -5.88 6.18
N LEU A 394 2.47 -5.78 7.43
CA LEU A 394 3.38 -6.76 8.04
C LEU A 394 2.76 -8.18 8.02
N ALA A 395 1.47 -8.29 8.35
CA ALA A 395 0.76 -9.56 8.33
C ALA A 395 0.58 -10.12 6.90
N ASP A 396 0.34 -9.28 5.90
CA ASP A 396 0.27 -9.72 4.50
C ASP A 396 1.60 -10.30 4.01
N GLN A 397 2.72 -9.70 4.44
CA GLN A 397 4.05 -10.14 4.03
C GLN A 397 4.55 -11.38 4.81
N GLN A 398 4.24 -11.46 6.10
CA GLN A 398 4.90 -12.42 7.02
C GLN A 398 3.93 -13.23 7.90
N GLY A 399 2.63 -12.99 7.77
CA GLY A 399 1.55 -13.63 8.54
C GLY A 399 1.31 -12.99 9.92
N ASN A 400 0.13 -13.26 10.48
CA ASN A 400 -0.31 -12.69 11.77
C ASN A 400 0.67 -12.93 12.93
N ASN A 401 1.41 -14.05 12.94
CA ASN A 401 2.37 -14.33 14.00
C ASN A 401 3.59 -13.39 13.96
N ALA A 402 3.94 -12.82 12.81
CA ALA A 402 5.03 -11.84 12.72
C ALA A 402 4.69 -10.55 13.48
N VAL A 403 3.41 -10.15 13.50
CA VAL A 403 2.92 -9.03 14.33
C VAL A 403 3.11 -9.35 15.81
N LEU A 404 2.80 -10.58 16.24
CA LEU A 404 2.97 -11.02 17.63
C LEU A 404 4.44 -11.13 18.06
N ASP A 405 5.30 -11.60 17.16
CA ASP A 405 6.74 -11.67 17.38
C ASP A 405 7.35 -10.26 17.49
N LEU A 406 6.83 -9.28 16.72
CA LEU A 406 7.17 -7.87 16.86
C LEU A 406 6.81 -7.35 18.26
N ILE A 407 5.57 -7.56 18.74
CA ILE A 407 5.17 -7.13 20.09
C ILE A 407 6.11 -7.76 21.14
N SER A 408 6.40 -9.05 21.02
CA SER A 408 7.28 -9.72 21.98
C SER A 408 8.73 -9.20 21.98
N ALA A 409 9.19 -8.63 20.87
CA ALA A 409 10.51 -8.05 20.75
C ALA A 409 10.59 -6.64 21.33
N MET A 410 9.45 -5.98 21.57
CA MET A 410 9.41 -4.63 22.13
C MET A 410 9.83 -4.62 23.60
N PRO A 411 10.50 -3.55 24.06
CA PRO A 411 10.96 -3.45 25.42
C PRO A 411 9.77 -3.25 26.37
N SER A 412 9.84 -3.90 27.53
CA SER A 412 8.83 -3.84 28.59
C SER A 412 8.84 -2.53 29.39
N THR A 413 9.88 -1.71 29.20
CA THR A 413 10.08 -0.41 29.82
C THR A 413 10.90 0.46 28.89
N GLY A 414 10.87 1.77 29.08
CA GLY A 414 11.71 2.70 28.33
C GLY A 414 10.92 3.86 27.79
N SER A 415 11.53 4.55 26.83
CA SER A 415 10.98 5.66 26.07
C SER A 415 10.51 5.20 24.69
N GLU A 416 9.83 6.09 23.97
CA GLU A 416 9.54 5.91 22.55
C GLU A 416 10.82 5.61 21.72
N SER A 417 11.93 6.29 22.02
CA SER A 417 13.22 6.03 21.37
C SER A 417 13.73 4.60 21.62
N ASP A 418 13.42 3.99 22.77
CA ASP A 418 13.79 2.60 23.06
C ASP A 418 12.93 1.62 22.23
N GLN A 419 11.66 1.94 22.01
CA GLN A 419 10.77 1.19 21.11
C GLN A 419 11.30 1.23 19.67
N ALA A 420 11.61 2.42 19.16
CA ALA A 420 12.18 2.59 17.82
C ALA A 420 13.51 1.82 17.68
N THR A 421 14.35 1.82 18.71
CA THR A 421 15.61 1.07 18.75
C THR A 421 15.41 -0.44 18.80
N ALA A 422 14.31 -0.93 19.37
CA ALA A 422 13.97 -2.35 19.33
C ALA A 422 13.42 -2.74 17.96
N LEU A 423 12.52 -1.93 17.41
CA LEU A 423 11.92 -2.13 16.09
C LEU A 423 12.99 -2.18 14.99
N SER A 424 14.00 -1.30 15.07
CA SER A 424 15.12 -1.25 14.12
C SER A 424 15.99 -2.50 14.09
N LYS A 425 15.92 -3.34 15.14
CA LYS A 425 16.72 -4.57 15.26
C LYS A 425 16.03 -5.79 14.67
N LEU A 426 14.76 -5.66 14.27
CA LEU A 426 14.05 -6.74 13.58
C LEU A 426 14.67 -6.95 12.19
N ALA A 427 14.87 -8.23 11.83
CA ALA A 427 15.56 -8.57 10.59
C ALA A 427 14.74 -8.12 9.36
N GLY A 428 15.41 -7.41 8.44
CA GLY A 428 14.79 -6.92 7.20
C GLY A 428 13.83 -5.75 7.40
N MET A 429 13.80 -5.12 8.58
CA MET A 429 12.89 -4.00 8.87
C MET A 429 13.13 -2.78 7.96
N ASP A 430 14.37 -2.54 7.54
CA ASP A 430 14.74 -1.48 6.60
C ASP A 430 14.03 -1.63 5.25
N LYS A 431 14.04 -2.84 4.69
CA LYS A 431 13.34 -3.15 3.44
C LYS A 431 11.83 -3.18 3.66
N LEU A 432 11.35 -3.88 4.69
CA LEU A 432 9.93 -4.01 4.99
C LEU A 432 9.26 -2.64 5.15
N PHE A 433 9.87 -1.75 5.94
CA PHE A 433 9.31 -0.42 6.20
C PHE A 433 9.35 0.47 4.95
N HIS A 434 10.39 0.36 4.11
CA HIS A 434 10.44 1.09 2.85
C HIS A 434 9.40 0.58 1.84
N ASP A 435 9.28 -0.74 1.67
CA ASP A 435 8.26 -1.35 0.80
C ASP A 435 6.84 -1.02 1.29
N PHE A 436 6.62 -1.00 2.61
CA PHE A 436 5.36 -0.54 3.19
C PHE A 436 5.03 0.90 2.78
N GLY A 437 6.00 1.80 2.86
CA GLY A 437 5.83 3.19 2.41
C GLY A 437 5.43 3.27 0.94
N GLN A 438 6.04 2.46 0.07
CA GLN A 438 5.68 2.37 -1.34
C GLN A 438 4.24 1.86 -1.54
N ALA A 439 3.90 0.73 -0.90
CA ALA A 439 2.58 0.13 -1.00
C ALA A 439 1.47 1.04 -0.46
N PHE A 440 1.73 1.75 0.66
CA PHE A 440 0.79 2.71 1.22
C PHE A 440 0.56 3.90 0.27
N LEU A 441 1.64 4.49 -0.26
CA LEU A 441 1.56 5.62 -1.18
C LEU A 441 0.93 5.25 -2.54
N ASP A 442 0.92 3.97 -2.91
CA ASP A 442 0.29 3.46 -4.13
C ASP A 442 -1.15 2.98 -3.91
N GLY A 443 -1.64 2.99 -2.66
CA GLY A 443 -2.95 2.42 -2.34
C GLY A 443 -3.02 0.93 -2.63
N GLN A 444 -1.96 0.19 -2.27
CA GLN A 444 -1.83 -1.25 -2.55
C GLN A 444 -1.89 -2.12 -1.28
N VAL A 445 -2.07 -1.52 -0.10
CA VAL A 445 -2.23 -2.29 1.14
C VAL A 445 -3.61 -2.95 1.12
N GLN A 446 -3.63 -4.28 1.23
CA GLN A 446 -4.86 -5.05 1.34
C GLN A 446 -5.25 -5.17 2.81
N ASP A 447 -6.54 -5.17 3.11
CA ASP A 447 -7.05 -5.49 4.44
C ASP A 447 -7.25 -7.00 4.61
N SER A 448 -7.75 -7.42 5.77
CA SER A 448 -7.99 -8.83 6.07
C SER A 448 -9.10 -9.48 5.22
N SER A 449 -9.91 -8.71 4.49
CA SER A 449 -10.85 -9.23 3.48
C SER A 449 -10.22 -9.44 2.11
N GLY A 450 -9.00 -8.93 1.89
CA GLY A 450 -8.36 -8.82 0.58
C GLY A 450 -8.81 -7.57 -0.22
N SER A 451 -9.63 -6.70 0.37
CA SER A 451 -9.97 -5.41 -0.23
C SER A 451 -8.82 -4.43 -0.06
N ILE A 452 -8.69 -3.47 -0.96
CA ILE A 452 -7.69 -2.41 -0.80
C ILE A 452 -8.15 -1.43 0.27
N VAL A 453 -7.30 -1.17 1.26
CA VAL A 453 -7.50 -0.13 2.27
C VAL A 453 -7.61 1.21 1.53
N PRO A 454 -8.69 2.00 1.73
CA PRO A 454 -8.84 3.28 1.07
C PRO A 454 -7.66 4.20 1.41
N SER A 455 -6.80 4.47 0.44
CA SER A 455 -5.77 5.49 0.56
C SER A 455 -6.31 6.78 -0.06
N LEU A 456 -6.47 7.83 0.76
CA LEU A 456 -6.56 9.19 0.23
C LEU A 456 -5.25 9.54 -0.49
N PRO A 457 -5.24 10.52 -1.42
CA PRO A 457 -3.99 11.06 -1.93
C PRO A 457 -3.05 11.37 -0.76
N ALA A 458 -1.82 10.86 -0.84
CA ALA A 458 -0.87 10.98 0.25
C ALA A 458 -0.72 12.44 0.68
N TYR A 459 -0.81 12.73 1.97
CA TYR A 459 -0.60 14.08 2.46
C TYR A 459 0.89 14.47 2.33
N ILE A 460 1.18 15.50 1.54
CA ILE A 460 2.54 16.02 1.38
C ILE A 460 2.62 17.40 2.01
N PRO A 461 3.43 17.60 3.07
CA PRO A 461 3.65 18.90 3.66
C PRO A 461 4.09 19.94 2.62
N ALA A 462 3.58 21.17 2.73
CA ALA A 462 3.80 22.20 1.71
C ALA A 462 5.28 22.54 1.51
N ASP A 463 6.09 22.46 2.57
CA ASP A 463 7.55 22.66 2.53
C ASP A 463 8.32 21.47 1.94
N HIS A 464 7.68 20.32 1.75
CA HIS A 464 8.22 19.18 1.03
C HIS A 464 7.86 19.18 -0.47
N VAL A 465 7.12 20.19 -0.94
CA VAL A 465 6.88 20.43 -2.37
C VAL A 465 7.97 21.34 -2.93
N ILE A 466 8.93 20.75 -3.64
CA ILE A 466 10.12 21.41 -4.15
C ILE A 466 9.97 21.65 -5.65
N THR A 467 9.80 22.91 -6.06
CA THR A 467 9.81 23.30 -7.48
C THR A 467 11.20 23.73 -7.93
N VAL A 468 11.74 23.10 -8.99
CA VAL A 468 13.09 23.33 -9.53
C VAL A 468 13.11 24.40 -10.62
N LYS A 469 13.01 25.67 -10.23
CA LYS A 469 13.05 26.79 -11.19
C LYS A 469 14.47 27.19 -11.61
N GLU A 470 15.44 26.93 -10.75
CA GLU A 470 16.85 27.24 -10.95
C GLU A 470 17.71 26.15 -10.32
N ALA A 471 19.03 26.23 -10.53
CA ALA A 471 19.97 25.32 -9.89
C ALA A 471 19.86 25.43 -8.37
N GLN A 472 19.56 24.32 -7.71
CA GLN A 472 19.40 24.29 -6.27
C GLN A 472 19.88 22.98 -5.66
N ILE A 473 20.38 23.11 -4.44
CA ILE A 473 20.74 21.99 -3.58
C ILE A 473 19.73 21.96 -2.44
N ARG A 474 19.22 20.77 -2.11
CA ARG A 474 18.31 20.53 -1.00
C ARG A 474 18.85 19.40 -0.15
N LEU A 475 18.85 19.60 1.16
CA LEU A 475 19.05 18.52 2.11
C LEU A 475 17.67 17.97 2.46
N LEU A 476 17.40 16.74 2.04
CA LEU A 476 16.18 16.01 2.39
C LEU A 476 16.50 15.11 3.57
N GLU A 477 15.65 15.11 4.58
CA GLU A 477 15.89 14.35 5.82
C GLU A 477 14.68 13.48 6.18
N SER A 478 14.93 12.34 6.82
CA SER A 478 13.90 11.47 7.41
C SER A 478 14.32 11.08 8.82
N GLU A 479 13.38 11.15 9.76
CA GLU A 479 13.55 10.53 11.07
C GLU A 479 13.28 9.02 10.99
N PRO A 480 13.79 8.21 11.94
CA PRO A 480 13.49 6.78 12.01
C PRO A 480 11.99 6.51 12.07
N PHE A 481 11.52 5.59 11.24
CA PHE A 481 10.11 5.18 11.15
C PHE A 481 9.11 6.27 10.73
N VAL A 482 9.58 7.32 10.05
CA VAL A 482 8.72 8.29 9.33
C VAL A 482 8.65 7.92 7.85
N LEU A 483 7.46 8.01 7.23
CA LEU A 483 7.29 7.88 5.78
C LEU A 483 7.53 9.23 5.10
N GLN A 484 8.77 9.72 5.20
CA GLN A 484 9.11 11.03 4.70
C GLN A 484 8.97 11.08 3.18
N ARG A 485 8.13 11.99 2.69
CA ARG A 485 7.81 12.11 1.27
C ARG A 485 7.95 13.54 0.79
N TYR A 486 8.50 13.66 -0.41
CA TYR A 486 8.74 14.92 -1.10
C TYR A 486 8.13 14.89 -2.50
N THR A 487 7.64 16.03 -2.95
CA THR A 487 7.25 16.23 -4.35
C THR A 487 8.32 17.05 -5.04
N LEU A 488 9.03 16.46 -5.99
CA LEU A 488 10.01 17.17 -6.81
C LEU A 488 9.34 17.57 -8.13
N VAL A 489 9.00 18.84 -8.27
CA VAL A 489 8.36 19.40 -9.47
C VAL A 489 9.43 20.04 -10.34
N PHE A 490 9.60 19.49 -11.53
CA PHE A 490 10.48 20.00 -12.57
C PHE A 490 9.64 20.74 -13.61
N PRO A 491 9.68 22.09 -13.66
CA PRO A 491 8.97 22.89 -14.66
C PRO A 491 9.29 22.46 -16.09
N GLN A 492 8.33 22.62 -16.99
CA GLN A 492 8.49 22.33 -18.41
C GLN A 492 9.62 23.14 -19.07
N GLY A 493 10.13 22.61 -20.18
CA GLY A 493 11.05 23.24 -21.10
C GLY A 493 12.53 22.90 -20.90
N TYR A 494 12.90 22.00 -19.99
CA TYR A 494 14.31 21.77 -19.65
C TYR A 494 14.70 20.30 -19.45
N ARG A 495 15.97 20.00 -19.72
CA ARG A 495 16.66 18.84 -19.15
C ARG A 495 17.25 19.25 -17.81
N TYR A 496 16.90 18.53 -16.75
CA TYR A 496 17.50 18.69 -15.44
C TYR A 496 18.52 17.59 -15.19
N THR A 497 19.69 17.95 -14.67
CA THR A 497 20.61 16.99 -14.04
C THR A 497 20.28 16.89 -12.56
N ILE A 498 20.21 15.67 -12.06
CA ILE A 498 19.93 15.32 -10.67
C ILE A 498 21.12 14.53 -10.15
N SER A 499 21.63 14.89 -8.98
CA SER A 499 22.62 14.08 -8.28
C SER A 499 22.26 13.95 -6.81
N GLN A 500 22.47 12.78 -6.23
CA GLN A 500 22.15 12.48 -4.85
C GLN A 500 23.42 12.10 -4.09
N VAL A 501 23.62 12.67 -2.90
CA VAL A 501 24.74 12.34 -2.02
C VAL A 501 24.21 12.13 -0.62
N ASP A 502 24.40 10.94 -0.05
CA ASP A 502 24.02 10.68 1.34
C ASP A 502 24.96 11.48 2.28
N LYS A 503 24.38 12.27 3.19
CA LYS A 503 25.10 13.14 4.16
C LYS A 503 24.86 12.75 5.62
N GLY A 504 23.79 11.99 5.88
CA GLY A 504 23.38 11.61 7.23
C GLY A 504 24.23 10.48 7.82
N PRO A 505 24.31 10.39 9.15
CA PRO A 505 24.91 9.25 9.85
C PRO A 505 24.07 7.97 9.72
N ALA A 506 22.76 8.11 9.48
CA ALA A 506 21.84 7.00 9.30
C ALA A 506 21.73 6.58 7.84
N GLN A 507 21.65 5.26 7.60
CA GLN A 507 21.40 4.71 6.28
C GLN A 507 19.98 5.08 5.81
N ALA A 508 19.90 5.62 4.60
CA ALA A 508 18.65 5.95 3.91
C ALA A 508 18.22 4.81 2.98
N SER A 509 16.93 4.52 2.96
CA SER A 509 16.26 3.85 1.85
C SER A 509 15.52 4.92 1.05
N LYS A 510 15.69 4.93 -0.28
CA LYS A 510 15.15 5.98 -1.14
C LYS A 510 14.55 5.38 -2.39
N SER A 511 13.42 5.92 -2.80
CA SER A 511 12.80 5.59 -4.08
C SER A 511 12.00 6.78 -4.59
N ALA A 512 11.82 6.82 -5.90
CA ALA A 512 11.05 7.80 -6.60
C ALA A 512 10.12 7.10 -7.58
N ARG A 513 8.99 7.73 -7.85
CA ARG A 513 8.12 7.35 -8.96
C ARG A 513 7.58 8.59 -9.65
N ILE A 514 7.37 8.50 -10.97
CA ILE A 514 6.90 9.59 -11.82
C ILE A 514 5.38 9.53 -11.95
N ASP A 515 4.68 10.54 -11.46
CA ASP A 515 3.21 10.57 -11.41
C ASP A 515 2.59 9.39 -10.61
N LEU A 516 1.38 9.59 -10.07
CA LEU A 516 0.70 8.56 -9.26
C LEU A 516 0.10 7.44 -10.13
N SER A 517 -0.04 7.67 -11.44
CA SER A 517 -0.86 6.87 -12.34
C SER A 517 -0.14 5.73 -13.08
N LEU A 518 1.18 5.82 -13.27
CA LEU A 518 1.85 5.04 -14.33
C LEU A 518 3.23 4.45 -13.98
N SER A 519 3.74 4.58 -12.75
CA SER A 519 5.15 4.25 -12.48
C SER A 519 5.40 3.27 -11.32
N GLN A 520 6.30 2.32 -11.59
CA GLN A 520 6.98 1.51 -10.60
C GLN A 520 7.96 2.38 -9.80
N TRP A 521 8.13 2.09 -8.52
CA TRP A 521 9.17 2.71 -7.71
C TRP A 521 10.56 2.30 -8.19
N ALA A 522 11.44 3.29 -8.35
CA ALA A 522 12.84 3.11 -8.74
C ALA A 522 13.73 4.10 -7.98
N GLU A 523 15.05 4.07 -8.21
CA GLU A 523 15.90 5.18 -7.77
C GLU A 523 15.52 6.48 -8.51
N LEU A 524 15.65 7.62 -7.83
CA LEU A 524 15.47 8.92 -8.50
C LEU A 524 16.50 9.04 -9.63
N PRO A 525 16.07 9.23 -10.90
CA PRO A 525 16.98 9.22 -12.04
C PRO A 525 17.99 10.36 -11.95
N ASP A 526 19.12 10.20 -12.64
CA ASP A 526 20.15 11.25 -12.75
C ASP A 526 19.73 12.41 -13.67
N GLN A 527 18.60 12.26 -14.38
CA GLN A 527 18.01 13.28 -15.22
C GLN A 527 16.49 13.31 -15.10
N ALA A 528 15.91 14.52 -15.17
CA ALA A 528 14.49 14.70 -15.42
C ALA A 528 14.29 15.46 -16.74
N LEU A 529 13.47 14.89 -17.62
CA LEU A 529 13.21 15.41 -18.95
C LEU A 529 11.81 16.01 -18.96
N THR A 530 11.71 17.33 -19.19
CA THR A 530 10.45 18.06 -19.07
C THR A 530 10.09 18.74 -20.39
N ALA A 531 9.75 18.00 -21.45
CA ALA A 531 9.48 18.63 -22.74
C ALA A 531 8.17 19.45 -22.73
N CYS A 532 7.02 18.77 -22.81
CA CYS A 532 5.73 19.40 -23.08
C CYS A 532 4.91 19.72 -21.84
N SER A 533 5.27 19.16 -20.68
CA SER A 533 4.66 19.46 -19.40
C SER A 533 5.69 19.40 -18.28
N PRO A 534 5.36 19.92 -17.09
CA PRO A 534 6.13 19.63 -15.89
C PRO A 534 6.19 18.12 -15.65
N VAL A 535 7.28 17.67 -15.04
CA VAL A 535 7.41 16.32 -14.50
C VAL A 535 7.44 16.41 -12.99
N THR A 536 6.67 15.54 -12.34
CA THR A 536 6.57 15.47 -10.89
C THR A 536 7.01 14.09 -10.43
N TYR A 537 8.01 14.05 -9.55
CA TYR A 537 8.39 12.83 -8.84
C TYR A 537 7.85 12.87 -7.41
N LEU A 538 7.22 11.77 -6.99
CA LEU A 538 7.04 11.48 -5.58
C LEU A 538 8.29 10.75 -5.09
N PHE A 539 9.02 11.35 -4.17
CA PHE A 539 10.27 10.82 -3.61
C PHE A 539 10.02 10.38 -2.16
N LEU A 540 10.14 9.08 -1.90
CA LEU A 540 10.05 8.47 -0.58
C LEU A 540 11.46 8.30 -0.01
N LEU A 541 11.68 8.84 1.18
CA LEU A 541 12.90 8.70 1.97
C LEU A 541 12.52 8.07 3.30
N THR A 542 13.13 6.94 3.65
CA THR A 542 12.90 6.32 4.96
C THR A 542 14.20 5.92 5.61
N THR A 543 14.15 5.76 6.93
CA THR A 543 15.21 5.08 7.69
C THR A 543 14.59 4.35 8.87
N VAL A 544 15.26 3.31 9.32
CA VAL A 544 14.90 2.56 10.54
C VAL A 544 15.94 2.75 11.64
N GLN A 545 17.06 3.43 11.39
CA GLN A 545 18.20 3.49 12.33
C GLN A 545 17.95 4.46 13.48
N ALA A 546 17.22 4.01 14.49
CA ALA A 546 17.01 4.74 15.73
C ALA A 546 18.32 4.98 16.50
N GLY A 547 18.47 6.18 17.09
CA GLY A 547 19.64 6.59 17.86
C GLY A 547 20.85 7.05 17.05
N SER A 548 20.89 6.80 15.73
CA SER A 548 21.97 7.27 14.84
C SER A 548 21.78 8.70 14.35
N GLY A 549 20.59 9.29 14.52
CA GLY A 549 20.19 10.58 13.97
C GLY A 549 19.31 10.44 12.72
N LYS A 550 19.10 11.54 12.00
CA LYS A 550 18.31 11.54 10.75
C LYS A 550 19.07 10.90 9.61
N ALA A 551 18.36 10.24 8.71
CA ALA A 551 18.89 9.95 7.39
C ALA A 551 18.79 11.24 6.57
N SER A 552 19.87 11.63 5.89
CA SER A 552 19.90 12.88 5.13
C SER A 552 20.52 12.65 3.76
N VAL A 553 19.85 13.11 2.70
CA VAL A 553 20.27 13.03 1.30
C VAL A 553 20.35 14.44 0.73
N GLU A 554 21.52 14.85 0.27
CA GLU A 554 21.71 16.09 -0.48
C GLU A 554 21.35 15.83 -1.95
N VAL A 555 20.30 16.47 -2.43
CA VAL A 555 19.83 16.40 -3.81
C VAL A 555 20.16 17.71 -4.51
N SER A 556 21.05 17.64 -5.50
CA SER A 556 21.35 18.76 -6.39
C SER A 556 20.53 18.61 -7.68
N MET A 557 19.81 19.65 -8.05
CA MET A 557 18.94 19.68 -9.23
C MET A 557 19.29 20.93 -10.04
N THR A 558 19.74 20.75 -11.28
CA THR A 558 20.23 21.85 -12.13
C THR A 558 19.60 21.79 -13.52
N PRO A 559 18.87 22.83 -13.97
CA PRO A 559 18.47 22.92 -15.38
C PRO A 559 19.71 23.11 -16.26
N GLN A 560 19.84 22.31 -17.31
CA GLN A 560 20.99 22.33 -18.22
C GLN A 560 20.65 22.97 -19.56
N GLU A 561 19.84 22.27 -20.37
CA GLU A 561 19.48 22.67 -21.72
C GLU A 561 17.96 22.83 -21.86
N GLU A 562 17.56 23.80 -22.68
CA GLU A 562 16.17 23.95 -23.07
C GLU A 562 15.78 22.79 -24.01
N LEU A 563 14.66 22.15 -23.70
CA LEU A 563 14.09 21.10 -24.53
C LEU A 563 12.96 21.70 -25.36
N ALA A 564 12.91 21.33 -26.64
CA ALA A 564 11.77 21.64 -27.47
C ALA A 564 10.59 20.73 -27.08
N CYS A 565 9.39 21.30 -27.13
CA CYS A 565 8.15 20.52 -27.06
C CYS A 565 7.56 20.41 -28.46
N ASP A 566 7.65 19.23 -29.06
CA ASP A 566 6.86 18.91 -30.25
C ASP A 566 5.52 18.27 -29.83
N LYS A 567 4.50 19.12 -29.71
CA LYS A 567 3.13 18.69 -29.39
C LYS A 567 2.55 17.72 -30.41
N CYS A 568 3.13 17.63 -31.61
CA CYS A 568 2.70 16.63 -32.56
C CYS A 568 2.97 15.23 -32.03
N LEU A 569 4.08 14.95 -31.34
CA LEU A 569 4.37 13.61 -30.86
C LEU A 569 3.35 13.08 -29.85
N VAL A 570 2.78 13.96 -29.01
CA VAL A 570 1.83 13.58 -27.96
C VAL A 570 0.57 12.92 -28.55
N GLY A 571 0.25 11.74 -28.04
CA GLY A 571 -0.88 10.93 -28.48
C GLY A 571 -0.49 9.47 -28.71
N THR A 572 -1.42 8.71 -29.30
CA THR A 572 -1.27 7.28 -29.56
C THR A 572 -1.14 7.02 -31.06
N TRP A 573 -0.14 6.24 -31.42
CA TRP A 573 0.33 5.99 -32.78
C TRP A 573 0.41 4.50 -33.04
N GLU A 574 -0.13 4.04 -34.16
CA GLU A 574 -0.05 2.65 -34.58
C GLU A 574 0.68 2.52 -35.90
N ILE A 575 1.50 1.48 -36.02
CA ILE A 575 2.32 1.27 -37.20
C ILE A 575 1.44 1.18 -38.46
N ASP A 576 1.85 1.86 -39.52
CA ASP A 576 1.26 1.68 -40.83
C ASP A 576 1.87 0.43 -41.47
N THR A 577 1.13 -0.67 -41.42
CA THR A 577 1.54 -1.98 -41.95
C THR A 577 2.11 -1.90 -43.38
N PRO A 578 1.50 -1.19 -44.36
CA PRO A 578 2.11 -0.99 -45.68
C PRO A 578 3.46 -0.27 -45.64
N SER A 579 3.60 0.82 -44.89
CA SER A 579 4.88 1.52 -44.78
C SER A 579 5.97 0.68 -44.12
N PHE A 580 5.60 -0.19 -43.17
CA PHE A 580 6.54 -1.13 -42.57
C PHE A 580 6.96 -2.24 -43.56
N ALA A 581 6.05 -2.68 -44.41
CA ALA A 581 6.37 -3.57 -45.54
C ALA A 581 7.42 -2.95 -46.47
N ASP A 582 7.22 -1.69 -46.85
CA ASP A 582 8.14 -0.94 -47.71
C ASP A 582 9.51 -0.77 -47.04
N TYR A 583 9.53 -0.51 -45.73
CA TYR A 583 10.75 -0.45 -44.93
C TYR A 583 11.54 -1.77 -44.98
N LEU A 584 10.88 -2.91 -44.77
CA LEU A 584 11.51 -4.23 -44.83
C LEU A 584 12.00 -4.58 -46.25
N ALA A 585 11.31 -4.12 -47.29
CA ALA A 585 11.70 -4.33 -48.69
C ALA A 585 12.85 -3.43 -49.15
N ALA A 586 13.11 -2.30 -48.48
CA ALA A 586 14.05 -1.28 -48.91
C ALA A 586 15.48 -1.79 -49.20
N PRO A 587 16.08 -2.73 -48.42
CA PRO A 587 17.39 -3.29 -48.74
C PRO A 587 17.44 -4.08 -50.06
N PHE A 588 16.30 -4.55 -50.55
CA PHE A 588 16.17 -5.40 -51.75
C PHE A 588 15.71 -4.63 -52.99
N LYS A 589 15.43 -3.33 -52.89
CA LYS A 589 14.84 -2.54 -53.99
C LYS A 589 15.66 -2.53 -55.29
N ASP A 590 16.98 -2.69 -55.19
CA ASP A 590 17.91 -2.73 -56.33
C ASP A 590 18.23 -4.17 -56.80
N SER A 591 17.61 -5.17 -56.17
CA SER A 591 17.76 -6.59 -56.51
C SER A 591 16.67 -7.06 -57.47
N ASP A 592 16.68 -8.35 -57.82
CA ASP A 592 15.56 -8.95 -58.57
C ASP A 592 14.25 -8.73 -57.78
N PRO A 593 13.16 -8.21 -58.38
CA PRO A 593 11.91 -7.96 -57.67
C PRO A 593 11.28 -9.21 -57.05
N ASN A 594 11.69 -10.42 -57.48
CA ASN A 594 11.23 -11.67 -56.87
C ASN A 594 12.09 -12.09 -55.67
N ILE A 595 13.19 -11.39 -55.36
CA ILE A 595 14.11 -11.82 -54.28
C ILE A 595 13.48 -11.69 -52.89
N PHE A 596 12.50 -10.81 -52.72
CA PHE A 596 11.88 -10.53 -51.43
C PHE A 596 10.38 -10.35 -51.61
N SER A 597 9.59 -11.10 -50.85
CA SER A 597 8.14 -10.96 -50.80
C SER A 597 7.65 -11.10 -49.37
N ILE A 598 6.61 -10.36 -49.01
CA ILE A 598 5.97 -10.50 -47.71
C ILE A 598 4.72 -11.36 -47.89
N ASP A 599 4.63 -12.44 -47.11
CA ASP A 599 3.49 -13.37 -47.16
C ASP A 599 2.35 -12.88 -46.28
N SER A 600 2.69 -12.43 -45.08
CA SER A 600 1.71 -12.03 -44.07
C SER A 600 2.31 -11.05 -43.09
N MET A 601 1.51 -10.13 -42.58
CA MET A 601 1.85 -9.30 -41.44
C MET A 601 0.59 -8.74 -40.78
N GLY A 602 0.67 -8.45 -39.49
CA GLY A 602 -0.43 -7.83 -38.76
C GLY A 602 -0.25 -7.93 -37.25
N GLY A 603 -1.22 -7.40 -36.52
CA GLY A 603 -1.20 -7.33 -35.06
C GLY A 603 -1.18 -5.89 -34.55
N THR A 604 -0.79 -5.71 -33.30
CA THR A 604 -0.68 -4.41 -32.63
C THR A 604 0.78 -4.01 -32.50
N TRP A 605 1.13 -2.85 -33.01
CA TRP A 605 2.37 -2.15 -32.68
C TRP A 605 2.02 -0.70 -32.45
N ARG A 606 1.97 -0.33 -31.17
CA ARG A 606 1.44 0.96 -30.75
C ARG A 606 2.45 1.69 -29.87
N LEU A 607 2.62 2.97 -30.14
CA LEU A 607 3.43 3.90 -29.35
C LEU A 607 2.53 4.97 -28.76
N HIS A 608 2.63 5.19 -27.47
CA HIS A 608 1.83 6.18 -26.76
C HIS A 608 2.75 7.19 -26.09
N PHE A 609 2.76 8.41 -26.60
CA PHE A 609 3.60 9.51 -26.12
C PHE A 609 2.79 10.45 -25.23
N THR A 610 3.30 10.73 -24.03
CA THR A 610 2.67 11.64 -23.08
C THR A 610 3.37 13.01 -23.05
N PRO A 611 2.69 14.08 -22.58
CA PRO A 611 3.31 15.39 -22.39
C PRO A 611 4.52 15.40 -21.46
N GLN A 612 4.60 14.44 -20.53
CA GLN A 612 5.64 14.28 -19.52
C GLN A 612 6.92 13.62 -20.07
N SER A 613 7.13 13.65 -21.38
CA SER A 613 8.28 13.02 -22.03
C SER A 613 8.34 11.50 -21.82
N MET A 614 7.21 10.82 -21.67
CA MET A 614 7.15 9.36 -21.57
C MET A 614 6.61 8.77 -22.88
N VAL A 615 7.14 7.63 -23.29
CA VAL A 615 6.58 6.79 -24.34
C VAL A 615 6.38 5.38 -23.81
N THR A 616 5.19 4.82 -24.02
CA THR A 616 4.92 3.39 -23.80
C THR A 616 4.70 2.70 -25.14
N GLY A 617 5.21 1.49 -25.26
CA GLY A 617 5.07 0.63 -26.43
C GLY A 617 4.27 -0.61 -26.09
N GLU A 618 3.31 -0.97 -26.94
CA GLU A 618 2.51 -2.20 -26.89
C GLU A 618 2.79 -3.01 -28.16
N TYR A 619 3.26 -4.24 -28.01
CA TYR A 619 3.69 -5.09 -29.12
C TYR A 619 3.02 -6.47 -29.05
N ASP A 620 2.30 -6.80 -30.12
CA ASP A 620 1.75 -8.11 -30.44
C ASP A 620 1.61 -8.17 -31.97
N TYR A 621 2.75 -8.26 -32.66
CA TYR A 621 2.87 -8.04 -34.10
C TYR A 621 3.68 -9.16 -34.75
N PHE A 622 3.21 -9.68 -35.88
CA PHE A 622 3.92 -10.72 -36.62
C PHE A 622 4.22 -10.30 -38.06
N VAL A 623 5.29 -10.86 -38.63
CA VAL A 623 5.64 -10.71 -40.06
C VAL A 623 6.20 -12.02 -40.60
N GLY A 624 5.59 -12.55 -41.66
CA GLY A 624 6.14 -13.61 -42.50
C GLY A 624 6.62 -13.04 -43.83
N TYR A 625 7.88 -13.29 -44.21
CA TYR A 625 8.43 -12.93 -45.51
C TYR A 625 9.32 -14.03 -46.10
N GLU A 626 9.46 -14.03 -47.41
CA GLU A 626 10.30 -14.95 -48.18
C GLU A 626 11.47 -14.21 -48.83
N LEU A 627 12.59 -14.91 -48.93
CA LEU A 627 13.76 -14.53 -49.71
C LEU A 627 14.01 -15.62 -50.76
N ASP A 628 13.77 -15.31 -52.03
CA ASP A 628 13.88 -16.26 -53.14
C ASP A 628 15.12 -15.97 -54.00
N GLN A 629 16.13 -16.84 -53.94
CA GLN A 629 17.31 -16.78 -54.80
C GLN A 629 17.31 -17.87 -55.88
N THR A 630 16.16 -18.47 -56.17
CA THR A 630 16.04 -19.48 -57.24
C THR A 630 16.54 -18.90 -58.58
N GLY A 631 17.46 -19.62 -59.22
CA GLY A 631 18.07 -19.18 -60.48
C GLY A 631 19.11 -18.04 -60.39
N GLY A 632 19.49 -17.57 -59.18
CA GLY A 632 20.40 -16.44 -58.95
C GLY A 632 21.89 -16.63 -59.31
N GLY A 633 22.25 -17.70 -60.04
CA GLY A 633 23.63 -17.95 -60.51
C GLY A 633 24.63 -18.42 -59.43
N SER A 634 24.21 -18.56 -58.17
CA SER A 634 24.99 -19.08 -57.04
C SER A 634 25.21 -20.61 -57.08
N GLY A 635 24.51 -21.31 -57.97
CA GLY A 635 24.62 -22.77 -58.17
C GLY A 635 23.72 -23.61 -57.27
N PHE A 636 22.89 -22.99 -56.43
CA PHE A 636 21.86 -23.66 -55.64
C PHE A 636 20.65 -22.73 -55.47
N ASP A 637 19.44 -23.30 -55.54
CA ASP A 637 18.20 -22.59 -55.28
C ASP A 637 17.97 -22.50 -53.76
N LEU A 638 17.77 -21.29 -53.27
CA LEU A 638 17.54 -20.99 -51.86
C LEU A 638 16.22 -20.23 -51.72
N LEU A 639 15.22 -20.85 -51.10
CA LEU A 639 14.03 -20.18 -50.59
C LEU A 639 14.14 -20.12 -49.06
N ALA A 640 14.34 -18.93 -48.51
CA ALA A 640 14.33 -18.72 -47.06
C ALA A 640 13.03 -18.02 -46.64
N GLN A 641 12.23 -18.68 -45.80
CA GLN A 641 11.05 -18.09 -45.18
C GLN A 641 11.41 -17.65 -43.77
N VAL A 642 11.04 -16.44 -43.41
CA VAL A 642 11.30 -15.87 -42.10
C VAL A 642 9.98 -15.46 -41.48
N LEU A 643 9.69 -15.99 -40.29
CA LEU A 643 8.61 -15.55 -39.43
C LEU A 643 9.22 -14.79 -38.25
N LEU A 644 8.79 -13.55 -38.09
CA LEU A 644 9.10 -12.69 -36.95
C LEU A 644 7.84 -12.57 -36.09
N ASP A 645 7.97 -12.86 -34.81
CA ASP A 645 6.94 -12.66 -33.79
C ASP A 645 7.46 -11.63 -32.77
N ILE A 646 6.73 -10.52 -32.62
CA ILE A 646 7.11 -9.37 -31.81
C ILE A 646 6.08 -9.19 -30.72
N THR A 647 6.48 -9.43 -29.48
CA THR A 647 5.59 -9.41 -28.32
C THR A 647 6.16 -8.57 -27.18
N GLY A 648 5.30 -8.15 -26.27
CA GLY A 648 5.68 -7.51 -25.01
C GLY A 648 5.32 -6.04 -24.94
N ASP A 649 5.96 -5.35 -24.00
CA ASP A 649 5.77 -3.93 -23.75
C ASP A 649 7.10 -3.24 -23.44
N GLY A 650 7.09 -1.92 -23.46
CA GLY A 650 8.22 -1.15 -22.99
C GLY A 650 7.83 0.27 -22.64
N THR A 651 8.62 0.88 -21.78
CA THR A 651 8.46 2.26 -21.34
C THR A 651 9.80 2.96 -21.43
N ALA A 652 9.84 4.13 -22.05
CA ALA A 652 11.02 4.96 -22.14
C ALA A 652 10.67 6.43 -21.89
N GLN A 653 11.67 7.22 -21.50
CA GLN A 653 11.58 8.67 -21.67
C GLN A 653 11.98 9.06 -23.09
N TYR A 654 11.42 10.13 -23.64
CA TYR A 654 11.80 10.66 -24.95
C TYR A 654 12.16 12.15 -24.90
N ILE A 655 13.10 12.54 -25.76
CA ILE A 655 13.47 13.93 -26.01
C ILE A 655 13.33 14.22 -27.49
N SER A 656 12.64 15.31 -27.82
CA SER A 656 12.62 15.86 -29.17
C SER A 656 13.41 17.18 -29.21
N ASP A 657 14.14 17.40 -30.30
CA ASP A 657 14.78 18.69 -30.59
C ASP A 657 13.83 19.69 -31.29
N GLY A 658 12.60 19.28 -31.59
CA GLY A 658 11.58 20.06 -32.29
C GLY A 658 11.87 20.31 -33.77
N VAL A 659 12.97 19.79 -34.31
CA VAL A 659 13.39 19.94 -35.71
C VAL A 659 13.60 18.60 -36.42
N GLY A 660 13.25 17.50 -35.77
CA GLY A 660 13.13 16.18 -36.40
C GLY A 660 14.10 15.12 -35.85
N HIS A 661 14.67 15.30 -34.66
CA HIS A 661 15.40 14.25 -33.96
C HIS A 661 14.71 13.87 -32.65
N ILE A 662 14.59 12.57 -32.40
CA ILE A 662 14.05 12.01 -31.16
C ILE A 662 15.03 11.03 -30.54
N SER A 663 15.27 11.15 -29.24
CA SER A 663 16.08 10.21 -28.46
C SER A 663 15.21 9.49 -27.44
N PHE A 664 15.46 8.20 -27.21
CA PHE A 664 14.76 7.39 -26.20
C PHE A 664 15.71 6.95 -25.08
N TYR A 665 15.20 6.92 -23.86
CA TYR A 665 15.89 6.47 -22.65
C TYR A 665 15.06 5.37 -21.99
N PRO A 666 15.38 4.09 -22.20
CA PRO A 666 14.55 2.98 -21.73
C PRO A 666 14.48 2.94 -20.20
N ILE A 667 13.27 2.72 -19.67
CA ILE A 667 12.98 2.51 -18.25
C ILE A 667 12.66 1.03 -18.01
N GLN A 668 11.77 0.48 -18.84
CA GLN A 668 11.36 -0.93 -18.83
C GLN A 668 11.33 -1.41 -20.28
N ASP A 669 11.81 -2.63 -20.51
CA ASP A 669 11.91 -3.20 -21.84
C ASP A 669 11.64 -4.71 -21.77
N ASN A 670 10.36 -5.07 -21.89
CA ASN A 670 9.93 -6.46 -22.02
C ASN A 670 9.71 -6.84 -23.49
N PHE A 671 10.25 -6.05 -24.42
CA PHE A 671 10.18 -6.32 -25.84
C PHE A 671 10.88 -7.64 -26.17
N ASN A 672 10.15 -8.54 -26.81
CA ASN A 672 10.65 -9.82 -27.29
C ASN A 672 10.45 -9.90 -28.81
N MET A 673 11.49 -10.34 -29.53
CA MET A 673 11.42 -10.59 -30.96
C MET A 673 11.95 -12.00 -31.22
N GLU A 674 11.04 -12.91 -31.57
CA GLU A 674 11.38 -14.28 -31.93
C GLU A 674 11.43 -14.41 -33.45
N GLN A 675 12.50 -15.04 -33.95
CA GLN A 675 12.70 -15.27 -35.37
C GLN A 675 12.74 -16.78 -35.64
N THR A 676 11.86 -17.23 -36.52
CA THR A 676 11.90 -18.58 -37.11
C THR A 676 12.34 -18.48 -38.56
N VAL A 677 13.39 -19.21 -38.94
CA VAL A 677 13.89 -19.26 -40.33
C VAL A 677 13.73 -20.67 -40.87
N LEU A 678 13.02 -20.80 -41.98
CA LEU A 678 12.92 -22.03 -42.76
C LEU A 678 13.71 -21.88 -44.05
N ILE A 679 14.62 -22.80 -44.34
CA ILE A 679 15.31 -22.88 -45.64
C ILE A 679 14.75 -24.07 -46.40
N ASN A 680 14.16 -23.82 -47.56
CA ASN A 680 13.51 -24.82 -48.41
C ASN A 680 12.49 -25.67 -47.61
N GLY A 681 11.74 -25.01 -46.72
CA GLY A 681 10.73 -25.64 -45.86
C GLY A 681 11.26 -26.39 -44.64
N GLN A 682 12.57 -26.36 -44.37
CA GLN A 682 13.16 -26.94 -43.15
C GLN A 682 13.59 -25.83 -42.20
N GLU A 683 13.07 -25.86 -40.97
CA GLU A 683 13.50 -24.97 -39.89
C GLU A 683 15.00 -25.15 -39.62
N VAL A 684 15.73 -24.04 -39.52
CA VAL A 684 17.16 -24.05 -39.20
C VAL A 684 17.35 -23.98 -37.68
N PRO A 685 17.84 -25.06 -37.03
CA PRO A 685 18.03 -25.07 -35.59
C PRO A 685 19.06 -24.03 -35.16
N GLY A 686 18.73 -23.22 -34.14
CA GLY A 686 19.63 -22.19 -33.61
C GLY A 686 19.53 -20.81 -34.28
N GLY A 687 18.50 -20.56 -35.09
CA GLY A 687 18.17 -19.22 -35.59
C GLY A 687 17.55 -18.28 -34.54
N GLY A 688 17.27 -18.77 -33.33
CA GLY A 688 16.59 -18.01 -32.27
C GLY A 688 17.43 -16.85 -31.73
N ASN A 689 16.84 -15.66 -31.74
CA ASN A 689 17.31 -14.39 -31.17
C ASN A 689 18.56 -13.76 -31.83
N LEU A 690 18.62 -13.75 -33.16
CA LEU A 690 19.64 -12.97 -33.88
C LEU A 690 19.33 -11.45 -33.90
N MET A 691 18.11 -11.03 -33.57
CA MET A 691 17.70 -9.63 -33.50
C MET A 691 17.16 -9.28 -32.11
N SER A 692 18.04 -9.00 -31.16
CA SER A 692 17.68 -8.36 -29.89
C SER A 692 17.80 -6.84 -30.04
N GLY A 693 16.84 -6.23 -30.72
CA GLY A 693 16.76 -4.78 -30.85
C GLY A 693 15.39 -4.32 -30.38
N SER A 694 15.30 -3.88 -29.12
CA SER A 694 14.12 -3.14 -28.70
C SER A 694 14.05 -1.82 -29.48
N PRO A 695 12.84 -1.36 -29.87
CA PRO A 695 12.67 -0.01 -30.42
C PRO A 695 13.15 1.08 -29.46
N PHE A 696 13.32 0.75 -28.17
CA PHE A 696 13.91 1.63 -27.15
C PHE A 696 15.38 1.33 -26.85
N SER A 697 15.96 0.25 -27.36
CA SER A 697 17.36 -0.12 -27.07
C SER A 697 18.35 0.78 -27.80
N SER A 698 19.11 1.52 -27.01
CA SER A 698 20.15 2.49 -27.39
C SER A 698 21.45 1.86 -27.86
N GLY A 699 21.39 0.76 -28.64
CA GLY A 699 22.58 0.13 -29.25
C GLY A 699 23.45 1.12 -30.04
N ILE A 700 22.89 2.26 -30.41
CA ILE A 700 23.61 3.46 -30.79
C ILE A 700 22.93 4.60 -30.03
N ALA A 701 23.70 5.45 -29.35
CA ALA A 701 23.25 6.74 -28.82
C ALA A 701 22.93 7.73 -29.97
N GLY A 702 22.21 7.26 -31.00
CA GLY A 702 21.82 8.00 -32.17
C GLY A 702 20.37 8.40 -32.01
N ALA A 703 20.11 9.70 -32.09
CA ALA A 703 18.76 10.19 -32.21
C ALA A 703 18.13 9.61 -33.50
N ALA A 704 16.93 9.05 -33.40
CA ALA A 704 16.13 8.69 -34.55
C ALA A 704 15.68 9.98 -35.25
N LEU A 705 15.62 9.95 -36.58
CA LEU A 705 14.96 11.05 -37.30
C LEU A 705 13.46 10.83 -37.23
N TYR A 706 12.71 11.90 -37.04
CA TYR A 706 11.27 11.86 -37.11
C TYR A 706 10.69 13.06 -37.85
N SER A 707 9.50 12.87 -38.38
CA SER A 707 8.65 13.96 -38.87
C SER A 707 7.23 13.68 -38.42
N CYS A 708 6.58 14.68 -37.85
CA CYS A 708 5.23 14.55 -37.35
C CYS A 708 4.36 15.65 -37.96
N ASP A 709 3.25 15.26 -38.56
CA ASP A 709 2.26 16.18 -39.13
C ASP A 709 0.93 16.04 -38.38
N THR A 710 0.58 17.10 -37.65
CA THR A 710 -0.65 17.14 -36.86
C THR A 710 -1.91 17.12 -37.71
N ASP A 711 -1.85 17.66 -38.93
CA ASP A 711 -3.02 17.83 -39.79
C ASP A 711 -3.37 16.52 -40.50
N SER A 712 -2.34 15.77 -40.93
CA SER A 712 -2.55 14.44 -41.50
C SER A 712 -2.63 13.32 -40.46
N GLY A 713 -2.21 13.58 -39.21
CA GLY A 713 -2.18 12.58 -38.15
C GLY A 713 -1.16 11.48 -38.45
N VAL A 714 -0.01 11.86 -39.03
CA VAL A 714 1.04 10.92 -39.46
C VAL A 714 2.35 11.23 -38.75
N LEU A 715 2.98 10.18 -38.23
CA LEU A 715 4.32 10.20 -37.66
C LEU A 715 5.22 9.30 -38.49
N TYR A 716 6.36 9.82 -38.91
CA TYR A 716 7.42 9.06 -39.56
C TYR A 716 8.57 8.90 -38.57
N LEU A 717 9.03 7.66 -38.35
CA LEU A 717 10.23 7.35 -37.58
C LEU A 717 11.26 6.65 -38.47
N THR A 718 12.49 7.15 -38.48
CA THR A 718 13.62 6.52 -39.17
C THR A 718 14.64 6.06 -38.14
N ASN A 719 14.78 4.75 -37.99
CA ASN A 719 15.84 4.15 -37.18
C ASN A 719 17.07 3.94 -38.05
N ASP A 720 18.21 4.53 -37.69
CA ASP A 720 19.50 4.22 -38.30
C ASP A 720 20.01 2.89 -37.72
N LEU A 721 19.50 1.77 -38.23
CA LEU A 721 19.91 0.42 -37.82
C LEU A 721 21.28 0.01 -38.38
N GLY A 722 22.07 0.94 -38.97
CA GLY A 722 23.46 0.68 -39.30
C GLY A 722 23.89 1.17 -40.68
N GLY A 723 24.13 2.48 -40.82
CA GLY A 723 25.28 3.04 -41.56
C GLY A 723 25.36 2.80 -43.08
N GLY A 724 24.30 2.33 -43.73
CA GLY A 724 24.30 2.01 -45.16
C GLY A 724 22.94 2.25 -45.81
N ALA A 725 22.77 3.44 -46.40
CA ALA A 725 21.54 3.99 -47.00
C ALA A 725 20.43 4.30 -45.97
N LEU A 726 19.91 5.53 -46.03
CA LEU A 726 18.72 5.93 -45.27
C LEU A 726 17.59 4.96 -45.68
N ALA A 727 17.20 4.08 -44.76
CA ALA A 727 15.99 3.30 -44.94
C ALA A 727 14.80 4.28 -45.05
N GLU A 728 13.79 3.92 -45.83
CA GLU A 728 12.54 4.68 -45.89
C GLU A 728 11.97 4.83 -44.47
N PRO A 729 11.41 5.98 -44.08
CA PRO A 729 10.83 6.13 -42.75
C PRO A 729 9.65 5.19 -42.56
N VAL A 730 9.50 4.62 -41.36
CA VAL A 730 8.30 3.86 -40.98
C VAL A 730 7.21 4.85 -40.58
N LYS A 731 6.08 4.78 -41.27
CA LYS A 731 4.89 5.57 -40.98
C LYS A 731 4.09 4.96 -39.82
N TYR A 732 3.54 5.83 -38.99
CA TYR A 732 2.58 5.53 -37.94
C TYR A 732 1.37 6.44 -38.11
N ASN A 733 0.18 5.88 -37.97
CA ASN A 733 -1.09 6.60 -38.02
C ASN A 733 -1.53 6.94 -36.59
N ARG A 734 -1.94 8.18 -36.34
CA ARG A 734 -2.49 8.58 -35.04
C ARG A 734 -3.87 7.95 -34.84
N ILE A 735 -4.04 7.23 -33.73
CA ILE A 735 -5.34 6.70 -33.32
C ILE A 735 -6.03 7.64 -32.33
N SER A 736 -5.26 8.32 -31.47
CA SER A 736 -5.78 9.25 -30.45
C SER A 736 -4.85 10.44 -30.28
N SER A 737 -5.43 11.65 -30.16
CA SER A 737 -4.73 12.85 -29.70
C SER A 737 -4.80 13.05 -28.19
N THR A 738 -5.63 12.26 -27.51
CA THR A 738 -5.72 12.29 -26.06
C THR A 738 -4.48 11.58 -25.51
N PRO A 739 -3.70 12.25 -24.65
CA PRO A 739 -2.59 11.63 -23.95
C PRO A 739 -3.07 10.62 -22.91
#